data_AF-A0A9W8NJR9-F1
#
_entry.id   AF-A0A9W8NJR9-F1
#
_cell.length_a   1.000
_cell.length_b   1.000
_cell.length_c   1.000
_cell.angle_alpha   90.00
_cell.angle_beta   90.00
_cell.angle_gamma   90.00
#
_symmetry.space_group_name_H-M   'P 1'
#
loop_
_entity.id
_entity.type
_entity.pdbx_description
1 polymer ?
#
loop_
_entity_poly.entity_id
_entity_poly.type
_entity_poly.pdbx_seq_one_letter_code
_entity_poly.pdbx_strand_id
1 'polypeptide(L)'
;MSAPLPPPDGSQPPSQPHLPSTPSGLRKSTAADDDGHGHDVETACRSPSRQSGLPSAGANRPYHDDATQTDNDNHDTVFRPLSRPEYPPHGASSVPESDSMLHDETTSLLHSERAYDSPRGHGTFSPRALSPPLRHAQAESEGTTLLGSDAPDTPQNLFKRAAAWILQNLKITTAMALAEQHGVKMSWYAVVSYYIPCLTWLRQYRPSWLLGDLTAAITMTSMYLPMALSYAENLAHVAPISGLYAFVFQPFIYAILGSCPQMVVGPEAAGSLLVGSIVKANIDGGQGQEDDAVVHAKIAGVAVGVAGASVFMMGIARTGFIDNVLSRPFLRGFISSIGVVIFIDQLTPVLGLNKVAASVPNVPHHTTVDKFLFIITHLTQWHRLSGIIGIVSFVVIMVLREVKRRLQSRYPKVAYFPDRLFVVVLSALLAYKLGWESQGVEILGKVEAPSGRIFTFRNPFQWSHLPHILEALGTSFLIGMLGFFESSVAAKSLGEPDHIEGMQLSPNRELIALGVANIAGSCFMALPAFGGYGRSKVNKSTGGRTPISSVLISIITIICIRYLLSWFYYIPKPVLSAMIMVVAWSLIEEIPEDLSFFARIKGWKELLLMATIVTVTVFFSLNLGIAIGIGWSLLEVLRHATKSRIQILGRDPTTGKFKDVDGGHAEEIKKIEGCLIVKIPEPLTFANTGELKGRLRRVEKHGTNMGHPALPRLRPQASNRNVIFDIHGVTSLDGSGAQVLEEIVRKNREQGIRVFFSRAPSRTHNVWKLLERSGIVKLVGQEHFVSSIDDALRMAELLPGPAPEGAGGGREADHGAISAA
;
A
#
# COMPACT_ATOMS: atom_id res chain seq x y z
N MET A 1 53.55 66.15 -2.22
CA MET A 1 54.07 67.05 -1.16
C MET A 1 53.21 66.88 0.08
N SER A 2 53.77 67.13 1.28
CA SER A 2 53.07 67.36 2.57
C SER A 2 51.91 66.43 2.99
N ALA A 3 52.22 65.48 3.87
CA ALA A 3 51.32 65.05 4.97
C ALA A 3 51.52 65.99 6.19
N PRO A 4 50.72 65.93 7.28
CA PRO A 4 51.03 64.96 8.37
C PRO A 4 49.85 64.44 9.26
N LEU A 5 49.95 63.15 9.62
CA LEU A 5 49.85 62.44 10.94
C LEU A 5 48.91 62.88 12.14
N PRO A 6 48.59 61.93 13.09
CA PRO A 6 47.55 62.00 14.17
C PRO A 6 48.17 62.27 15.59
N PRO A 7 47.73 61.77 16.79
CA PRO A 7 46.56 60.98 17.33
C PRO A 7 45.98 61.61 18.67
N PRO A 8 45.48 60.93 19.75
CA PRO A 8 45.01 59.53 20.03
C PRO A 8 43.66 59.38 20.82
N ASP A 9 43.39 58.16 21.31
CA ASP A 9 42.44 57.70 22.36
C ASP A 9 40.90 57.81 22.15
N GLY A 10 40.07 56.82 22.49
CA GLY A 10 40.37 55.43 22.90
C GLY A 10 39.15 54.55 23.29
N SER A 11 39.27 53.22 23.06
CA SER A 11 38.45 52.09 23.58
C SER A 11 37.11 51.67 22.92
N GLN A 12 36.86 50.35 23.03
CA GLN A 12 35.62 49.54 22.83
C GLN A 12 35.29 48.92 21.43
N PRO A 13 34.63 47.72 21.38
CA PRO A 13 34.59 46.82 20.21
C PRO A 13 33.27 46.89 19.38
N PRO A 14 33.14 46.20 18.23
CA PRO A 14 32.21 46.61 17.17
C PRO A 14 30.75 46.13 17.29
N SER A 15 29.84 46.96 16.80
CA SER A 15 28.38 46.74 16.71
C SER A 15 27.93 45.93 15.48
N GLN A 16 26.79 45.25 15.59
CA GLN A 16 26.16 44.47 14.52
C GLN A 16 25.52 45.35 13.41
N PRO A 17 25.50 44.92 12.13
CA PRO A 17 24.82 45.63 11.05
C PRO A 17 23.35 45.23 10.84
N HIS A 18 22.45 46.19 11.07
CA HIS A 18 21.18 46.47 10.37
C HIS A 18 20.19 45.34 9.96
N LEU A 19 18.97 45.42 10.50
CA LEU A 19 17.78 44.73 10.00
C LEU A 19 17.18 45.40 8.73
N PRO A 20 16.46 44.65 7.87
CA PRO A 20 15.66 45.21 6.78
C PRO A 20 14.37 45.89 7.28
N SER A 21 13.87 46.86 6.52
CA SER A 21 12.70 47.68 6.86
C SER A 21 11.36 47.07 6.40
N THR A 22 10.36 47.17 7.27
CA THR A 22 8.92 46.83 7.12
C THR A 22 8.54 45.33 7.17
N PRO A 23 7.35 44.95 7.70
CA PRO A 23 7.15 43.62 8.28
C PRO A 23 6.05 42.77 7.63
N SER A 24 6.21 41.45 7.61
CA SER A 24 5.12 40.51 7.35
C SER A 24 4.17 40.43 8.55
N GLY A 25 2.89 40.75 8.35
CA GLY A 25 1.90 40.94 9.42
C GLY A 25 1.42 39.64 10.10
N LEU A 26 2.22 39.11 11.04
CA LEU A 26 1.76 38.18 12.08
C LEU A 26 2.05 38.76 13.47
N ARG A 27 1.08 39.52 13.98
CA ARG A 27 1.00 40.13 15.31
C ARG A 27 -0.49 40.24 15.69
N LYS A 28 -0.90 40.25 16.97
CA LYS A 28 -0.30 39.73 18.22
C LYS A 28 -1.30 40.01 19.37
N SER A 29 -1.35 39.14 20.38
CA SER A 29 -1.56 39.49 21.81
C SER A 29 -1.41 38.19 22.64
N THR A 30 -0.58 38.01 23.69
CA THR A 30 0.19 38.85 24.65
C THR A 30 -0.67 39.71 25.59
N ALA A 31 -0.38 39.90 26.88
CA ALA A 31 0.68 39.38 27.80
C ALA A 31 0.04 39.17 29.20
N ALA A 32 0.69 38.83 30.33
CA ALA A 32 1.71 39.57 31.11
C ALA A 32 1.91 38.82 32.47
N ASP A 33 2.99 38.90 33.24
CA ASP A 33 4.32 39.54 33.11
C ASP A 33 5.36 38.83 34.03
N ASP A 34 6.65 38.89 33.63
CA ASP A 34 7.90 39.26 34.35
C ASP A 34 8.12 39.05 35.87
N ASP A 35 9.34 38.90 36.41
CA ASP A 35 10.68 38.48 35.89
C ASP A 35 11.67 38.28 37.09
N GLY A 36 12.90 37.76 36.90
CA GLY A 36 13.99 37.84 37.90
C GLY A 36 15.13 36.78 37.83
N HIS A 37 16.39 37.22 37.80
CA HIS A 37 17.61 36.40 37.59
C HIS A 37 18.67 36.49 38.72
N GLY A 38 19.66 35.55 38.75
CA GLY A 38 21.05 35.88 39.18
C GLY A 38 22.01 34.76 39.67
N HIS A 39 23.06 34.46 38.87
CA HIS A 39 24.49 34.19 39.25
C HIS A 39 24.92 33.04 40.21
N ASP A 40 26.18 32.55 40.27
CA ASP A 40 27.26 32.20 39.28
C ASP A 40 28.51 31.53 39.98
N VAL A 41 29.55 31.11 39.23
CA VAL A 41 30.92 30.65 39.67
C VAL A 41 31.01 29.23 40.33
N GLU A 42 32.00 28.30 40.19
CA GLU A 42 33.29 28.07 39.47
C GLU A 42 34.55 27.81 40.37
N THR A 43 35.58 27.10 39.83
CA THR A 43 36.99 26.83 40.29
C THR A 43 37.30 25.55 41.11
N ALA A 44 38.54 25.00 41.20
CA ALA A 44 39.64 24.75 40.21
C ALA A 44 40.83 23.92 40.82
N CYS A 45 41.70 23.31 39.98
CA CYS A 45 43.12 22.89 40.25
C CYS A 45 43.39 21.67 41.22
N ARG A 46 44.55 20.93 41.25
CA ARG A 46 45.75 20.75 40.37
C ARG A 46 46.69 19.56 40.81
N SER A 47 47.23 18.77 39.85
CA SER A 47 48.64 18.23 39.77
C SER A 47 49.16 17.15 40.80
N PRO A 48 50.41 16.58 40.69
CA PRO A 48 50.98 15.76 39.58
C PRO A 48 51.96 14.58 39.97
N SER A 49 52.49 13.85 38.96
CA SER A 49 53.82 13.13 38.93
C SER A 49 53.93 11.72 39.61
N ARG A 50 54.90 10.80 39.33
CA ARG A 50 55.97 10.63 38.30
C ARG A 50 56.57 9.18 38.30
N GLN A 51 57.07 8.69 37.14
CA GLN A 51 58.14 7.64 36.97
C GLN A 51 57.86 6.19 37.48
N SER A 52 58.52 5.08 37.05
CA SER A 52 59.31 4.71 35.84
C SER A 52 59.68 3.20 35.85
N GLY A 53 59.77 2.50 34.70
CA GLY A 53 60.46 1.19 34.61
C GLY A 53 60.10 0.26 33.44
N LEU A 54 61.10 -0.43 32.88
CA LEU A 54 61.10 -1.49 31.83
C LEU A 54 62.32 -2.44 32.14
N PRO A 55 62.52 -3.66 31.56
CA PRO A 55 62.07 -4.14 30.23
C PRO A 55 61.69 -5.66 30.09
N SER A 56 61.51 -6.07 28.81
CA SER A 56 61.88 -7.36 28.15
C SER A 56 60.84 -8.48 27.86
N ALA A 57 60.51 -8.59 26.55
CA ALA A 57 60.37 -9.78 25.68
C ALA A 57 59.32 -10.90 25.91
N GLY A 58 58.53 -11.25 24.87
CA GLY A 58 57.67 -12.46 24.85
C GLY A 58 56.52 -12.56 23.81
N ALA A 59 56.82 -12.54 22.50
CA ALA A 59 55.99 -12.93 21.32
C ALA A 59 54.43 -13.12 21.33
N ASN A 60 53.79 -12.55 20.28
CA ASN A 60 52.56 -13.01 19.57
C ASN A 60 51.14 -12.94 20.21
N ARG A 61 50.47 -11.78 19.99
CA ARG A 61 49.11 -11.50 19.42
C ARG A 61 48.06 -12.63 19.21
N PRO A 62 46.72 -12.34 19.16
CA PRO A 62 45.99 -11.10 19.53
C PRO A 62 44.60 -11.24 20.26
N TYR A 63 44.14 -10.15 20.90
CA TYR A 63 42.74 -9.71 21.16
C TYR A 63 41.65 -10.71 21.66
N HIS A 64 41.21 -10.56 22.92
CA HIS A 64 39.95 -9.83 23.26
C HIS A 64 39.77 -9.60 24.79
N ASP A 65 39.23 -8.43 25.13
CA ASP A 65 38.38 -8.00 26.27
C ASP A 65 38.73 -8.12 27.78
N ASP A 66 38.01 -7.25 28.52
CA ASP A 66 37.53 -7.24 29.93
C ASP A 66 38.27 -6.55 31.12
N ALA A 67 37.42 -5.85 31.91
CA ALA A 67 37.41 -5.48 33.35
C ALA A 67 38.69 -4.98 34.07
N THR A 68 38.61 -4.05 35.05
CA THR A 68 38.07 -4.22 36.44
C THR A 68 38.00 -2.84 37.16
N GLN A 69 37.14 -2.54 38.16
CA GLN A 69 37.06 -3.01 39.58
C GLN A 69 38.33 -2.65 40.41
N THR A 70 38.31 -2.18 41.67
CA THR A 70 37.43 -2.29 42.87
C THR A 70 37.54 -1.01 43.76
N ASP A 71 36.98 -0.81 44.97
CA ASP A 71 35.61 -0.92 45.58
C ASP A 71 35.63 -0.20 47.00
N ASN A 72 34.54 -0.29 47.81
CA ASN A 72 34.44 -0.17 49.31
C ASN A 72 34.10 1.14 50.13
N ASP A 73 33.13 0.92 51.06
CA ASP A 73 33.02 1.29 52.51
C ASP A 73 32.28 2.53 53.12
N ASN A 74 31.14 2.19 53.77
CA ASN A 74 30.71 2.48 55.17
C ASN A 74 29.75 3.62 55.61
N HIS A 75 28.71 3.16 56.35
CA HIS A 75 28.03 3.69 57.56
C HIS A 75 26.99 4.86 57.59
N ASP A 76 25.74 4.44 57.87
CA ASP A 76 24.88 4.74 59.05
C ASP A 76 24.06 6.03 59.32
N THR A 77 22.86 5.77 59.91
CA THR A 77 21.95 6.63 60.73
C THR A 77 21.24 7.83 60.05
N VAL A 78 19.91 7.96 59.97
CA VAL A 78 18.75 7.89 60.92
C VAL A 78 18.47 9.22 61.66
N PHE A 79 17.39 9.95 61.30
CA PHE A 79 16.28 10.39 62.18
C PHE A 79 15.23 11.32 61.50
N ARG A 80 13.95 11.17 61.90
CA ARG A 80 12.83 12.15 61.87
C ARG A 80 12.87 12.98 63.19
N PRO A 81 12.10 14.07 63.48
CA PRO A 81 10.64 14.19 63.23
C PRO A 81 10.00 15.63 63.23
N LEU A 82 8.66 15.70 63.38
CA LEU A 82 7.79 16.80 63.92
C LEU A 82 7.75 18.20 63.21
N SER A 83 6.76 19.10 63.44
CA SER A 83 5.28 18.95 63.41
C SER A 83 4.50 20.28 63.61
N ARG A 84 3.49 20.57 62.74
CA ARG A 84 2.22 21.32 63.04
C ARG A 84 2.32 22.79 63.61
N PRO A 85 1.19 23.50 63.87
CA PRO A 85 0.11 23.91 62.94
C PRO A 85 -0.23 25.43 63.04
N GLU A 86 -1.28 25.93 62.34
CA GLU A 86 -2.47 26.62 62.92
C GLU A 86 -3.34 27.39 61.87
N TYR A 87 -4.52 27.86 62.30
CA TYR A 87 -5.74 28.32 61.59
C TYR A 87 -6.14 29.75 62.13
N PRO A 88 -7.34 30.34 61.91
CA PRO A 88 -8.17 30.53 60.70
C PRO A 88 -8.42 32.05 60.37
N PRO A 89 -9.60 32.73 60.57
CA PRO A 89 -10.91 32.60 59.90
C PRO A 89 -11.54 33.90 59.28
N HIS A 90 -12.62 33.72 58.48
CA HIS A 90 -13.77 34.64 58.18
C HIS A 90 -13.53 35.99 57.44
N GLY A 91 -14.49 36.55 56.69
CA GLY A 91 -15.80 36.04 56.19
C GLY A 91 -16.82 37.14 55.80
N ALA A 92 -17.84 36.81 54.97
CA ALA A 92 -19.07 37.59 54.65
C ALA A 92 -18.90 38.95 53.89
N SER A 93 -19.89 39.53 53.17
CA SER A 93 -21.18 39.07 52.55
C SER A 93 -21.79 40.15 51.60
N SER A 94 -22.93 39.82 50.95
CA SER A 94 -23.98 40.71 50.38
C SER A 94 -23.91 41.22 48.92
N VAL A 95 -25.11 41.42 48.36
CA VAL A 95 -25.59 41.68 46.97
C VAL A 95 -27.02 42.26 47.15
N PRO A 96 -27.52 43.30 46.40
CA PRO A 96 -28.43 43.04 45.26
C PRO A 96 -28.60 44.14 44.16
N GLU A 97 -29.34 43.76 43.09
CA GLU A 97 -30.28 44.58 42.26
C GLU A 97 -29.77 45.76 41.39
N SER A 98 -30.38 46.12 40.25
CA SER A 98 -31.38 45.45 39.36
C SER A 98 -31.49 46.13 37.97
N ASP A 99 -32.08 45.43 36.99
CA ASP A 99 -32.89 45.90 35.84
C ASP A 99 -32.34 46.97 34.84
N SER A 100 -32.74 47.08 33.57
CA SER A 100 -33.78 46.46 32.70
C SER A 100 -33.38 46.67 31.22
N MET A 101 -34.01 46.11 30.15
CA MET A 101 -34.75 44.86 29.85
C MET A 101 -35.10 44.89 28.33
N LEU A 102 -35.78 43.86 27.78
CA LEU A 102 -36.46 43.78 26.46
C LEU A 102 -35.50 43.60 25.25
N HIS A 103 -35.77 42.83 24.20
CA HIS A 103 -36.70 41.72 23.82
C HIS A 103 -36.10 41.15 22.50
N ASP A 104 -36.30 39.93 21.98
CA ASP A 104 -36.96 38.66 22.36
C ASP A 104 -36.12 37.52 21.72
N GLU A 105 -36.03 36.28 22.23
CA GLU A 105 -37.05 35.20 22.29
C GLU A 105 -37.65 34.78 20.92
N THR A 106 -37.98 33.51 20.65
CA THR A 106 -37.88 32.24 21.41
C THR A 106 -37.07 31.18 20.61
N THR A 107 -36.34 30.20 21.18
CA THR A 107 -36.72 29.12 22.16
C THR A 107 -37.69 28.10 21.49
N SER A 108 -37.66 26.78 21.72
CA SER A 108 -37.96 26.01 22.95
C SER A 108 -38.08 24.50 22.59
N LEU A 109 -38.12 23.44 23.43
CA LEU A 109 -37.86 23.07 24.85
C LEU A 109 -37.20 21.64 24.78
N LEU A 110 -36.41 21.08 25.72
CA LEU A 110 -36.53 20.91 27.19
C LEU A 110 -37.70 19.96 27.59
N HIS A 111 -37.75 19.24 28.73
CA HIS A 111 -37.08 19.28 30.06
C HIS A 111 -36.91 17.81 30.60
N SER A 112 -35.90 17.40 31.41
CA SER A 112 -35.71 17.43 32.91
C SER A 112 -36.77 16.67 33.76
N GLU A 113 -36.57 16.24 35.03
CA GLU A 113 -35.69 16.65 36.15
C GLU A 113 -35.22 15.50 37.11
N ARG A 114 -34.11 15.75 37.86
CA ARG A 114 -33.78 15.59 39.34
C ARG A 114 -34.25 14.33 40.13
N ALA A 115 -33.65 13.91 41.28
CA ALA A 115 -32.91 14.64 42.35
C ALA A 115 -31.82 13.79 43.11
N TYR A 116 -31.47 14.21 44.35
CA TYR A 116 -30.37 13.79 45.27
C TYR A 116 -30.53 12.36 45.90
N ASP A 117 -29.63 11.74 46.70
CA ASP A 117 -28.46 12.20 47.50
C ASP A 117 -27.35 11.10 47.76
N SER A 118 -26.35 11.40 48.62
CA SER A 118 -25.16 10.68 49.13
C SER A 118 -25.28 9.20 49.59
N PRO A 119 -24.17 8.45 49.93
CA PRO A 119 -22.75 8.85 50.10
C PRO A 119 -21.69 7.94 49.39
N ARG A 120 -20.40 8.12 49.72
CA ARG A 120 -19.24 7.38 49.15
C ARG A 120 -19.12 5.92 49.65
N GLY A 121 -18.80 4.99 48.75
CA GLY A 121 -18.37 3.61 49.02
C GLY A 121 -17.29 3.15 48.03
N HIS A 122 -16.57 2.06 48.32
CA HIS A 122 -15.37 1.66 47.58
C HIS A 122 -15.61 0.63 46.47
N GLY A 123 -14.97 0.84 45.32
CA GLY A 123 -14.36 -0.24 44.53
C GLY A 123 -15.10 -0.78 43.29
N THR A 124 -14.37 -0.75 42.17
CA THR A 124 -14.36 -1.73 41.06
C THR A 124 -15.59 -1.88 40.13
N PHE A 125 -15.29 -2.01 38.83
CA PHE A 125 -16.17 -2.35 37.71
C PHE A 125 -17.26 -1.34 37.30
N SER A 126 -17.21 -0.93 36.02
CA SER A 126 -18.38 -0.38 35.33
C SER A 126 -19.47 -1.46 35.19
N PRO A 127 -20.75 -1.16 35.41
CA PRO A 127 -21.82 -2.11 35.16
C PRO A 127 -21.90 -2.44 33.66
N ARG A 128 -21.84 -3.73 33.32
CA ARG A 128 -22.34 -4.21 32.02
C ARG A 128 -23.86 -4.01 32.00
N ALA A 129 -24.40 -3.47 30.91
CA ALA A 129 -25.82 -3.58 30.63
C ALA A 129 -26.21 -5.07 30.57
N LEU A 130 -27.37 -5.43 31.14
CA LEU A 130 -27.90 -6.78 31.01
C LEU A 130 -28.28 -7.03 29.54
N SER A 131 -27.68 -8.06 28.94
CA SER A 131 -28.22 -8.64 27.71
C SER A 131 -29.62 -9.20 28.00
N PRO A 132 -30.66 -8.89 27.22
CA PRO A 132 -31.93 -9.60 27.33
C PRO A 132 -31.74 -11.07 26.94
N PRO A 133 -32.56 -11.99 27.47
CA PRO A 133 -32.43 -13.42 27.17
C PRO A 133 -32.72 -13.70 25.69
N LEU A 134 -31.69 -14.13 24.96
CA LEU A 134 -31.84 -14.66 23.61
C LEU A 134 -32.68 -15.95 23.67
N ARG A 135 -33.97 -15.85 23.33
CA ARG A 135 -34.78 -17.03 23.00
C ARG A 135 -34.11 -17.77 21.84
N HIS A 136 -33.79 -19.05 22.05
CA HIS A 136 -33.42 -19.93 20.96
C HIS A 136 -34.63 -20.14 20.04
N ALA A 137 -34.65 -19.41 18.91
CA ALA A 137 -35.37 -19.86 17.73
C ALA A 137 -34.51 -20.93 17.06
N GLN A 138 -34.87 -22.20 17.24
CA GLN A 138 -34.40 -23.25 16.33
C GLN A 138 -35.02 -22.97 14.97
N ALA A 139 -34.20 -22.65 13.97
CA ALA A 139 -34.63 -22.60 12.59
C ALA A 139 -34.75 -24.05 12.08
N GLU A 140 -35.86 -24.70 12.42
CA GLU A 140 -36.22 -25.98 11.81
C GLU A 140 -36.58 -25.78 10.33
N SER A 141 -36.25 -26.78 9.52
CA SER A 141 -36.34 -26.70 8.06
C SER A 141 -37.75 -27.01 7.55
N GLU A 142 -38.74 -26.18 7.89
CA GLU A 142 -40.08 -26.29 7.31
C GLU A 142 -40.06 -25.86 5.83
N GLY A 143 -40.08 -26.86 4.93
CA GLY A 143 -40.10 -26.65 3.49
C GLY A 143 -41.45 -26.09 3.02
N THR A 144 -41.51 -24.80 2.71
CA THR A 144 -42.73 -24.15 2.23
C THR A 144 -43.00 -24.52 0.75
N THR A 145 -43.91 -25.47 0.53
CA THR A 145 -44.39 -25.85 -0.81
C THR A 145 -45.25 -24.75 -1.42
N LEU A 146 -44.64 -23.84 -2.18
CA LEU A 146 -45.35 -22.86 -2.99
C LEU A 146 -45.91 -23.52 -4.26
N LEU A 147 -47.19 -23.90 -4.20
CA LEU A 147 -47.94 -24.46 -5.32
C LEU A 147 -49.19 -23.60 -5.54
N GLY A 148 -49.33 -23.02 -6.75
CA GLY A 148 -50.54 -22.34 -7.19
C GLY A 148 -50.52 -20.81 -7.18
N SER A 149 -50.04 -20.20 -8.27
CA SER A 149 -50.80 -19.17 -9.02
C SER A 149 -50.05 -18.80 -10.30
N ASP A 150 -50.54 -19.24 -11.46
CA ASP A 150 -49.98 -18.83 -12.75
C ASP A 150 -50.38 -17.39 -13.09
N ALA A 151 -49.38 -16.50 -13.10
CA ALA A 151 -49.49 -15.15 -13.60
C ALA A 151 -48.23 -14.83 -14.44
N PRO A 152 -48.36 -14.22 -15.63
CA PRO A 152 -47.21 -14.00 -16.52
C PRO A 152 -46.20 -13.04 -15.89
N ASP A 153 -44.94 -13.49 -15.77
CA ASP A 153 -43.88 -12.79 -15.04
C ASP A 153 -43.52 -11.47 -15.77
N THR A 154 -44.00 -10.35 -15.22
CA THR A 154 -43.66 -9.01 -15.70
C THR A 154 -42.17 -8.74 -15.40
N PRO A 155 -41.39 -8.10 -16.30
CA PRO A 155 -39.94 -7.96 -16.13
C PRO A 155 -39.52 -7.24 -14.84
N GLN A 156 -40.41 -6.42 -14.25
CA GLN A 156 -40.19 -5.79 -12.94
C GLN A 156 -40.11 -6.82 -11.79
N ASN A 157 -40.87 -7.92 -11.83
CA ASN A 157 -40.87 -8.95 -10.80
C ASN A 157 -39.66 -9.87 -10.91
N LEU A 158 -39.21 -10.20 -12.13
CA LEU A 158 -37.92 -10.83 -12.38
C LEU A 158 -36.77 -9.98 -11.83
N PHE A 159 -36.79 -8.66 -12.05
CA PHE A 159 -35.75 -7.76 -11.54
C PHE A 159 -35.75 -7.69 -9.99
N LYS A 160 -36.93 -7.65 -9.36
CA LYS A 160 -37.06 -7.73 -7.89
C LYS A 160 -36.55 -9.06 -7.32
N ARG A 161 -36.90 -10.19 -7.96
CA ARG A 161 -36.41 -11.54 -7.58
C ARG A 161 -34.89 -11.65 -7.70
N ALA A 162 -34.32 -11.18 -8.81
CA ALA A 162 -32.87 -11.15 -9.01
C ALA A 162 -32.18 -10.26 -7.96
N ALA A 163 -32.71 -9.07 -7.68
CA ALA A 163 -32.17 -8.19 -6.64
C ALA A 163 -32.23 -8.84 -5.25
N ALA A 164 -33.34 -9.49 -4.88
CA ALA A 164 -33.48 -10.20 -3.60
C ALA A 164 -32.48 -11.37 -3.45
N TRP A 165 -32.29 -12.16 -4.51
CA TRP A 165 -31.32 -13.26 -4.55
C TRP A 165 -29.87 -12.77 -4.44
N ILE A 166 -29.54 -11.67 -5.13
CA ILE A 166 -28.24 -10.98 -5.00
C ILE A 166 -28.04 -10.46 -3.56
N LEU A 167 -29.07 -9.87 -2.94
CA LEU A 167 -29.01 -9.36 -1.57
C LEU A 167 -28.79 -10.47 -0.53
N GLN A 168 -29.40 -11.65 -0.71
CA GLN A 168 -29.20 -12.81 0.17
C GLN A 168 -27.78 -13.41 0.07
N ASN A 169 -27.22 -13.51 -1.13
CA ASN A 169 -25.89 -14.11 -1.35
C ASN A 169 -24.71 -13.15 -1.07
N LEU A 170 -24.96 -11.85 -0.96
CA LEU A 170 -23.97 -10.88 -0.50
C LEU A 170 -23.96 -10.79 1.03
N LYS A 171 -22.82 -10.38 1.62
CA LYS A 171 -22.69 -10.04 3.06
C LYS A 171 -23.53 -8.80 3.48
N ILE A 172 -24.47 -8.37 2.64
CA ILE A 172 -25.40 -7.28 2.92
C ILE A 172 -26.35 -7.68 4.05
N THR A 173 -26.69 -8.96 4.20
CA THR A 173 -27.48 -9.46 5.35
C THR A 173 -26.87 -9.10 6.72
N THR A 174 -25.55 -9.23 6.89
CA THR A 174 -24.86 -8.84 8.13
C THR A 174 -24.70 -7.32 8.26
N ALA A 175 -24.54 -6.59 7.16
CA ALA A 175 -24.51 -5.12 7.18
C ALA A 175 -25.90 -4.50 7.46
N MET A 176 -26.97 -5.12 6.97
CA MET A 176 -28.36 -4.75 7.27
C MET A 176 -28.70 -5.02 8.73
N ALA A 177 -28.37 -6.22 9.26
CA ALA A 177 -28.55 -6.53 10.67
C ALA A 177 -27.78 -5.55 11.59
N LEU A 178 -26.55 -5.17 11.21
CA LEU A 178 -25.77 -4.16 11.95
C LEU A 178 -26.41 -2.77 11.87
N ALA A 179 -26.94 -2.37 10.72
CA ALA A 179 -27.60 -1.08 10.55
C ALA A 179 -28.94 -1.02 11.32
N GLU A 180 -29.71 -2.10 11.30
CA GLU A 180 -30.95 -2.30 12.07
C GLU A 180 -30.70 -2.26 13.57
N GLN A 181 -29.63 -2.89 14.07
CA GLN A 181 -29.17 -2.78 15.47
C GLN A 181 -28.86 -1.33 15.90
N HIS A 182 -28.59 -0.42 14.97
CA HIS A 182 -28.33 1.00 15.23
C HIS A 182 -29.48 1.91 14.74
N GLY A 183 -30.64 1.35 14.38
CA GLY A 183 -31.81 2.10 13.88
C GLY A 183 -31.64 2.72 12.48
N VAL A 184 -30.53 2.48 11.79
CA VAL A 184 -30.20 3.06 10.49
C VAL A 184 -30.85 2.24 9.37
N LYS A 185 -31.88 2.80 8.73
CA LYS A 185 -32.46 2.21 7.52
C LYS A 185 -31.49 2.36 6.34
N MET A 186 -30.80 1.26 5.99
CA MET A 186 -29.95 1.17 4.79
C MET A 186 -30.78 1.42 3.52
N SER A 187 -30.74 2.64 3.02
CA SER A 187 -31.38 2.99 1.75
C SER A 187 -30.73 2.23 0.60
N TRP A 188 -31.55 1.68 -0.30
CA TRP A 188 -31.10 1.10 -1.58
C TRP A 188 -30.14 2.04 -2.33
N TYR A 189 -30.40 3.35 -2.28
CA TYR A 189 -29.54 4.36 -2.88
C TYR A 189 -28.10 4.33 -2.34
N ALA A 190 -27.91 4.11 -1.03
CA ALA A 190 -26.57 4.02 -0.43
C ALA A 190 -25.79 2.83 -1.00
N VAL A 191 -26.43 1.67 -1.11
CA VAL A 191 -25.83 0.45 -1.71
C VAL A 191 -25.45 0.70 -3.17
N VAL A 192 -26.34 1.29 -3.98
CA VAL A 192 -26.02 1.57 -5.39
C VAL A 192 -24.92 2.64 -5.52
N SER A 193 -24.91 3.68 -4.68
CA SER A 193 -23.88 4.73 -4.69
C SER A 193 -22.48 4.23 -4.33
N TYR A 194 -22.37 3.12 -3.58
CA TYR A 194 -21.11 2.44 -3.31
C TYR A 194 -20.57 1.67 -4.54
N TYR A 195 -21.45 1.11 -5.37
CA TYR A 195 -21.06 0.35 -6.58
C TYR A 195 -21.02 1.20 -7.86
N ILE A 196 -21.69 2.35 -7.88
CA ILE A 196 -21.67 3.33 -8.98
C ILE A 196 -21.23 4.69 -8.39
N PRO A 197 -19.91 4.93 -8.26
CA PRO A 197 -19.35 6.15 -7.65
C PRO A 197 -19.85 7.46 -8.26
N CYS A 198 -20.29 7.46 -9.53
CA CYS A 198 -20.98 8.58 -10.17
C CYS A 198 -22.06 9.23 -9.30
N LEU A 199 -22.90 8.41 -8.65
CA LEU A 199 -24.01 8.89 -7.84
C LEU A 199 -23.54 9.65 -6.58
N THR A 200 -22.36 9.30 -6.08
CA THR A 200 -21.73 9.90 -4.90
C THR A 200 -21.04 11.22 -5.25
N TRP A 201 -20.19 11.24 -6.28
CA TRP A 201 -19.41 12.44 -6.62
C TRP A 201 -20.26 13.52 -7.30
N LEU A 202 -21.22 13.15 -8.15
CA LEU A 202 -22.02 14.12 -8.90
C LEU A 202 -22.90 15.00 -8.00
N ARG A 203 -23.32 14.49 -6.84
CA ARG A 203 -24.10 15.25 -5.84
C ARG A 203 -23.25 16.17 -4.96
N GLN A 204 -21.96 15.87 -4.82
CA GLN A 204 -21.00 16.68 -4.06
C GLN A 204 -20.25 17.69 -4.96
N TYR A 205 -20.46 17.62 -6.28
CA TYR A 205 -19.77 18.43 -7.27
C TYR A 205 -20.08 19.92 -7.12
N ARG A 206 -19.05 20.73 -6.87
CA ARG A 206 -19.16 22.19 -6.75
C ARG A 206 -18.79 22.85 -8.08
N PRO A 207 -19.60 23.78 -8.63
CA PRO A 207 -19.32 24.42 -9.93
C PRO A 207 -17.99 25.19 -9.96
N SER A 208 -17.49 25.60 -8.79
CA SER A 208 -16.15 26.17 -8.60
C SER A 208 -14.99 25.29 -9.09
N TRP A 209 -15.19 23.97 -9.20
CA TRP A 209 -14.17 23.03 -9.66
C TRP A 209 -14.08 22.91 -11.19
N LEU A 210 -15.13 23.32 -11.91
CA LEU A 210 -15.25 23.17 -13.37
C LEU A 210 -14.06 23.79 -14.13
N LEU A 211 -13.56 24.94 -13.69
CA LEU A 211 -12.42 25.59 -14.33
C LEU A 211 -11.12 24.77 -14.15
N GLY A 212 -10.94 24.12 -13.00
CA GLY A 212 -9.79 23.23 -12.75
C GLY A 212 -9.89 21.94 -13.54
N ASP A 213 -11.05 21.28 -13.51
CA ASP A 213 -11.27 20.04 -14.24
C ASP A 213 -11.23 20.25 -15.77
N LEU A 214 -11.70 21.39 -16.29
CA LEU A 214 -11.62 21.75 -17.72
C LEU A 214 -10.19 22.08 -18.17
N THR A 215 -9.44 22.87 -17.40
CA THR A 215 -8.06 23.25 -17.77
C THR A 215 -7.10 22.06 -17.64
N ALA A 216 -7.34 21.17 -16.68
CA ALA A 216 -6.68 19.88 -16.60
C ALA A 216 -7.05 19.00 -17.80
N ALA A 217 -8.33 18.85 -18.15
CA ALA A 217 -8.76 18.08 -19.33
C ALA A 217 -8.13 18.59 -20.63
N ILE A 218 -8.16 19.90 -20.89
CA ILE A 218 -7.52 20.53 -22.06
C ILE A 218 -6.01 20.23 -22.09
N THR A 219 -5.32 20.37 -20.96
CA THR A 219 -3.87 20.11 -20.85
C THR A 219 -3.56 18.64 -21.09
N MET A 220 -4.35 17.73 -20.53
CA MET A 220 -4.25 16.28 -20.72
C MET A 220 -4.44 15.91 -22.19
N THR A 221 -5.56 16.30 -22.79
CA THR A 221 -5.87 16.03 -24.20
C THR A 221 -4.77 16.57 -25.13
N SER A 222 -4.25 17.78 -24.89
CA SER A 222 -3.22 18.41 -25.73
C SER A 222 -1.92 17.62 -25.86
N MET A 223 -1.55 16.88 -24.81
CA MET A 223 -0.29 16.13 -24.72
C MET A 223 -0.48 14.64 -25.00
N TYR A 224 -1.64 14.08 -24.63
CA TYR A 224 -1.88 12.64 -24.70
C TYR A 224 -2.60 12.15 -25.98
N LEU A 225 -3.34 12.99 -26.72
CA LEU A 225 -3.88 12.55 -28.02
C LEU A 225 -2.79 12.27 -29.07
N PRO A 226 -1.75 13.11 -29.24
CA PRO A 226 -0.65 12.81 -30.16
C PRO A 226 0.15 11.56 -29.75
N MET A 227 0.29 11.33 -28.44
CA MET A 227 0.90 10.11 -27.90
C MET A 227 0.06 8.87 -28.25
N ALA A 228 -1.26 8.93 -28.10
CA ALA A 228 -2.16 7.81 -28.42
C ALA A 228 -2.13 7.44 -29.90
N LEU A 229 -2.04 8.43 -30.79
CA LEU A 229 -1.86 8.24 -32.23
C LEU A 229 -0.55 7.49 -32.53
N SER A 230 0.56 7.93 -31.93
CA SER A 230 1.86 7.27 -32.05
C SER A 230 1.86 5.85 -31.46
N TYR A 231 1.10 5.57 -30.40
CA TYR A 231 1.00 4.22 -29.81
C TYR A 231 0.21 3.25 -30.70
N ALA A 232 -0.82 3.73 -31.39
CA ALA A 232 -1.57 2.92 -32.35
C ALA A 232 -0.70 2.50 -33.54
N GLU A 233 0.01 3.46 -34.12
CA GLU A 233 0.85 3.26 -35.32
C GLU A 233 2.14 2.48 -35.02
N ASN A 234 2.96 3.00 -34.10
CA ASN A 234 4.34 2.51 -33.89
C ASN A 234 4.45 1.27 -33.00
N LEU A 235 3.47 1.03 -32.12
CA LEU A 235 3.53 -0.05 -31.11
C LEU A 235 2.48 -1.13 -31.32
N ALA A 236 1.24 -0.74 -31.66
CA ALA A 236 0.14 -1.68 -31.87
C ALA A 236 -0.07 -2.09 -33.34
N HIS A 237 0.58 -1.42 -34.30
CA HIS A 237 0.43 -1.64 -35.74
C HIS A 237 -1.04 -1.60 -36.22
N VAL A 238 -1.82 -0.66 -35.67
CA VAL A 238 -3.21 -0.39 -36.05
C VAL A 238 -3.40 1.06 -36.51
N ALA A 239 -4.50 1.32 -37.22
CA ALA A 239 -4.84 2.67 -37.68
C ALA A 239 -4.84 3.68 -36.51
N PRO A 240 -4.18 4.86 -36.66
CA PRO A 240 -3.93 5.76 -35.53
C PRO A 240 -5.17 6.14 -34.71
N ILE A 241 -6.33 6.25 -35.35
CA ILE A 241 -7.62 6.60 -34.72
C ILE A 241 -8.02 5.66 -33.57
N SER A 242 -7.57 4.40 -33.54
CA SER A 242 -7.79 3.46 -32.43
C SER A 242 -7.20 3.95 -31.10
N GLY A 243 -6.14 4.76 -31.15
CA GLY A 243 -5.62 5.46 -29.98
C GLY A 243 -6.53 6.59 -29.50
N LEU A 244 -7.16 7.33 -30.42
CA LEU A 244 -8.12 8.37 -30.05
C LEU A 244 -9.42 7.80 -29.48
N TYR A 245 -9.93 6.69 -30.03
CA TYR A 245 -11.08 5.98 -29.46
C TYR A 245 -10.83 5.54 -28.00
N ALA A 246 -9.59 5.18 -27.66
CA ALA A 246 -9.20 4.84 -26.28
C ALA A 246 -9.26 6.04 -25.30
N PHE A 247 -9.26 7.28 -25.79
CA PHE A 247 -9.54 8.48 -25.01
C PHE A 247 -11.00 8.95 -25.10
N VAL A 248 -11.85 8.34 -25.94
CA VAL A 248 -13.29 8.60 -25.95
C VAL A 248 -14.00 7.72 -24.91
N PHE A 249 -13.90 6.41 -25.00
CA PHE A 249 -14.78 5.51 -24.24
C PHE A 249 -14.25 5.23 -22.82
N GLN A 250 -12.99 4.85 -22.68
CA GLN A 250 -12.44 4.40 -21.40
C GLN A 250 -12.42 5.48 -20.29
N PRO A 251 -12.07 6.76 -20.54
CA PRO A 251 -12.12 7.80 -19.51
C PRO A 251 -13.56 8.10 -19.06
N PHE A 252 -14.52 8.07 -19.98
CA PHE A 252 -15.94 8.27 -19.70
C PHE A 252 -16.53 7.15 -18.82
N ILE A 253 -16.28 5.89 -19.20
CA ILE A 253 -16.74 4.73 -18.41
C ILE A 253 -16.04 4.68 -17.05
N TYR A 254 -14.74 5.00 -16.99
CA TYR A 254 -14.02 5.10 -15.71
C TYR A 254 -14.59 6.22 -14.82
N ALA A 255 -14.99 7.38 -15.37
CA ALA A 255 -15.60 8.45 -14.58
C ALA A 255 -16.94 8.05 -13.91
N ILE A 256 -17.61 7.03 -14.43
CA ILE A 256 -18.87 6.50 -13.86
C ILE A 256 -18.60 5.47 -12.75
N LEU A 257 -17.61 4.59 -12.95
CA LEU A 257 -17.40 3.38 -12.15
C LEU A 257 -16.15 3.41 -11.23
N GLY A 258 -15.18 4.27 -11.53
CA GLY A 258 -13.88 4.34 -10.85
C GLY A 258 -13.96 4.94 -9.44
N SER A 259 -13.09 4.46 -8.55
CA SER A 259 -13.03 4.91 -7.16
C SER A 259 -11.89 5.90 -6.87
N CYS A 260 -11.00 6.19 -7.81
CA CYS A 260 -9.99 7.26 -7.71
C CYS A 260 -10.35 8.49 -8.56
N PRO A 261 -10.85 9.60 -7.97
CA PRO A 261 -11.43 10.72 -8.72
C PRO A 261 -10.50 11.47 -9.67
N GLN A 262 -9.19 11.45 -9.40
CA GLN A 262 -8.19 12.21 -10.14
C GLN A 262 -7.45 11.36 -11.19
N MET A 263 -7.74 10.05 -11.26
CA MET A 263 -7.06 9.12 -12.15
C MET A 263 -7.55 9.29 -13.60
N VAL A 264 -6.59 9.41 -14.52
CA VAL A 264 -6.86 9.49 -15.97
C VAL A 264 -6.46 8.18 -16.62
N VAL A 265 -7.48 7.42 -16.99
CA VAL A 265 -7.36 6.22 -17.83
C VAL A 265 -7.05 6.64 -19.27
N GLY A 266 -6.18 5.89 -19.96
CA GLY A 266 -5.85 6.14 -21.36
C GLY A 266 -4.93 5.06 -21.96
N PRO A 267 -4.78 5.01 -23.30
CA PRO A 267 -4.01 3.99 -24.01
C PRO A 267 -2.57 3.88 -23.53
N GLU A 268 -2.12 2.67 -23.17
CA GLU A 268 -0.84 2.43 -22.47
C GLU A 268 0.23 1.90 -23.45
N ALA A 269 1.52 2.21 -23.22
CA ALA A 269 2.58 1.92 -24.19
C ALA A 269 2.93 0.42 -24.25
N ALA A 270 3.13 -0.22 -23.10
CA ALA A 270 3.43 -1.65 -23.01
C ALA A 270 2.21 -2.50 -23.42
N GLY A 271 1.01 -2.10 -22.99
CA GLY A 271 -0.25 -2.68 -23.47
C GLY A 271 -0.40 -2.59 -25.00
N SER A 272 -0.06 -1.45 -25.60
CA SER A 272 -0.10 -1.27 -27.06
C SER A 272 0.92 -2.15 -27.78
N LEU A 273 2.15 -2.25 -27.27
CA LEU A 273 3.19 -3.14 -27.82
C LEU A 273 2.79 -4.61 -27.76
N LEU A 274 2.19 -5.05 -26.64
CA LEU A 274 1.68 -6.41 -26.49
C LEU A 274 0.51 -6.67 -27.46
N VAL A 275 -0.37 -5.71 -27.70
CA VAL A 275 -1.40 -5.81 -28.76
C VAL A 275 -0.76 -5.92 -30.14
N GLY A 276 0.28 -5.13 -30.45
CA GLY A 276 1.02 -5.23 -31.70
C GLY A 276 1.66 -6.60 -31.92
N SER A 277 2.11 -7.28 -30.85
CA SER A 277 2.60 -8.66 -30.94
C SER A 277 1.52 -9.68 -31.31
N ILE A 278 0.28 -9.49 -30.83
CA ILE A 278 -0.87 -10.35 -31.18
C ILE A 278 -1.30 -10.09 -32.63
N VAL A 279 -1.39 -8.81 -33.03
CA VAL A 279 -1.67 -8.39 -34.40
C VAL A 279 -0.65 -9.01 -35.36
N LYS A 280 0.66 -8.86 -35.08
CA LYS A 280 1.72 -9.42 -35.91
C LYS A 280 1.66 -10.94 -36.01
N ALA A 281 1.48 -11.67 -34.90
CA ALA A 281 1.37 -13.12 -34.93
C ALA A 281 0.22 -13.61 -35.84
N ASN A 282 -0.90 -12.86 -35.91
CA ASN A 282 -2.03 -13.16 -36.78
C ASN A 282 -1.75 -12.85 -38.27
N ILE A 283 -0.91 -11.85 -38.57
CA ILE A 283 -0.43 -11.55 -39.92
C ILE A 283 0.57 -12.63 -40.38
N ASP A 284 1.58 -12.92 -39.55
CA ASP A 284 2.59 -13.96 -39.79
C ASP A 284 1.94 -15.35 -39.96
N GLY A 285 0.82 -15.60 -39.26
CA GLY A 285 -0.05 -16.78 -39.40
C GLY A 285 -0.97 -16.79 -40.63
N GLY A 286 -0.86 -15.81 -41.54
CA GLY A 286 -1.55 -15.77 -42.83
C GLY A 286 -3.02 -15.34 -42.80
N GLN A 287 -3.51 -14.74 -41.71
CA GLN A 287 -4.94 -14.37 -41.56
C GLN A 287 -5.27 -12.92 -41.97
N GLY A 288 -4.33 -12.22 -42.62
CA GLY A 288 -4.53 -10.91 -43.24
C GLY A 288 -3.33 -10.52 -44.12
N GLN A 289 -3.53 -9.58 -45.04
CA GLN A 289 -2.41 -8.90 -45.71
C GLN A 289 -1.87 -7.78 -44.81
N GLU A 290 -0.59 -7.44 -44.96
CA GLU A 290 0.07 -6.41 -44.13
C GLU A 290 -0.64 -5.04 -44.16
N ASP A 291 -1.26 -4.70 -45.29
CA ASP A 291 -1.94 -3.42 -45.53
C ASP A 291 -3.40 -3.36 -44.99
N ASP A 292 -3.94 -4.48 -44.47
CA ASP A 292 -5.37 -4.59 -44.11
C ASP A 292 -5.67 -4.00 -42.71
N ALA A 293 -5.50 -2.69 -42.58
CA ALA A 293 -5.66 -1.94 -41.32
C ALA A 293 -7.03 -2.11 -40.63
N VAL A 294 -8.07 -2.55 -41.37
CA VAL A 294 -9.39 -2.88 -40.83
C VAL A 294 -9.40 -4.22 -40.09
N VAL A 295 -8.54 -5.18 -40.47
CA VAL A 295 -8.34 -6.46 -39.81
C VAL A 295 -7.48 -6.29 -38.57
N HIS A 296 -6.36 -5.57 -38.64
CA HIS A 296 -5.47 -5.30 -37.50
C HIS A 296 -6.24 -4.64 -36.35
N ALA A 297 -7.08 -3.66 -36.67
CA ALA A 297 -7.94 -3.01 -35.69
C ALA A 297 -9.06 -3.93 -35.13
N LYS A 298 -9.52 -4.98 -35.85
CA LYS A 298 -10.39 -6.02 -35.26
C LYS A 298 -9.62 -6.84 -34.23
N ILE A 299 -8.43 -7.32 -34.59
CA ILE A 299 -7.60 -8.20 -33.74
C ILE A 299 -7.21 -7.45 -32.45
N ALA A 300 -6.81 -6.19 -32.56
CA ALA A 300 -6.59 -5.33 -31.41
C ALA A 300 -7.84 -5.16 -30.55
N GLY A 301 -9.02 -4.92 -31.17
CA GLY A 301 -10.30 -4.92 -30.45
C GLY A 301 -10.57 -6.23 -29.70
N VAL A 302 -10.34 -7.38 -30.32
CA VAL A 302 -10.50 -8.70 -29.68
C VAL A 302 -9.56 -8.84 -28.48
N ALA A 303 -8.26 -8.54 -28.63
CA ALA A 303 -7.28 -8.61 -27.55
C ALA A 303 -7.63 -7.68 -26.37
N VAL A 304 -8.03 -6.43 -26.64
CA VAL A 304 -8.45 -5.48 -25.60
C VAL A 304 -9.75 -5.90 -24.92
N GLY A 305 -10.65 -6.55 -25.66
CA GLY A 305 -11.87 -7.15 -25.11
C GLY A 305 -11.57 -8.29 -24.15
N VAL A 306 -10.71 -9.23 -24.54
CA VAL A 306 -10.26 -10.35 -23.68
C VAL A 306 -9.48 -9.84 -22.47
N ALA A 307 -8.62 -8.83 -22.62
CA ALA A 307 -7.92 -8.19 -21.53
C ALA A 307 -8.92 -7.57 -20.53
N GLY A 308 -9.86 -6.73 -21.00
CA GLY A 308 -10.91 -6.14 -20.18
C GLY A 308 -11.80 -7.18 -19.49
N ALA A 309 -12.16 -8.26 -20.19
CA ALA A 309 -12.93 -9.37 -19.61
C ALA A 309 -12.17 -10.09 -18.48
N SER A 310 -10.87 -10.34 -18.64
CA SER A 310 -10.06 -10.97 -17.59
C SER A 310 -9.97 -10.11 -16.32
N VAL A 311 -9.76 -8.80 -16.47
CA VAL A 311 -9.70 -7.83 -15.36
C VAL A 311 -11.07 -7.69 -14.68
N PHE A 312 -12.15 -7.65 -15.45
CA PHE A 312 -13.53 -7.64 -14.95
C PHE A 312 -13.86 -8.91 -14.14
N MET A 313 -13.46 -10.09 -14.64
CA MET A 313 -13.65 -11.36 -13.94
C MET A 313 -12.83 -11.45 -12.65
N MET A 314 -11.60 -10.91 -12.62
CA MET A 314 -10.83 -10.75 -11.38
C MET A 314 -11.54 -9.82 -10.38
N GLY A 315 -12.21 -8.77 -10.86
CA GLY A 315 -13.04 -7.89 -10.03
C GLY A 315 -14.24 -8.61 -9.39
N ILE A 316 -14.96 -9.43 -10.17
CA ILE A 316 -16.06 -10.27 -9.69
C ILE A 316 -15.56 -11.32 -8.69
N ALA A 317 -14.44 -11.97 -8.97
CA ALA A 317 -13.78 -12.94 -8.09
C ALA A 317 -13.16 -12.30 -6.83
N ARG A 318 -13.15 -10.97 -6.74
CA ARG A 318 -12.58 -10.15 -5.64
C ARG A 318 -11.08 -10.36 -5.44
N THR A 319 -10.36 -10.64 -6.53
CA THR A 319 -8.91 -10.89 -6.54
C THR A 319 -8.07 -9.63 -6.30
N GLY A 320 -8.69 -8.47 -6.10
CA GLY A 320 -8.03 -7.21 -5.77
C GLY A 320 -7.24 -7.21 -4.46
N PHE A 321 -7.29 -8.29 -3.66
CA PHE A 321 -6.34 -8.48 -2.55
C PHE A 321 -4.87 -8.51 -3.00
N ILE A 322 -4.60 -8.90 -4.26
CA ILE A 322 -3.24 -8.92 -4.84
C ILE A 322 -2.63 -7.51 -4.85
N ASP A 323 -3.43 -6.45 -4.93
CA ASP A 323 -2.93 -5.08 -4.82
C ASP A 323 -2.22 -4.81 -3.48
N ASN A 324 -2.63 -5.45 -2.38
CA ASN A 324 -1.98 -5.26 -1.07
C ASN A 324 -0.51 -5.73 -1.05
N VAL A 325 -0.07 -6.48 -2.05
CA VAL A 325 1.33 -6.89 -2.25
C VAL A 325 2.20 -5.74 -2.75
N LEU A 326 1.62 -4.72 -3.40
CA LEU A 326 2.34 -3.57 -3.95
C LEU A 326 2.77 -2.63 -2.82
N SER A 327 3.94 -2.91 -2.25
CA SER A 327 4.56 -2.17 -1.14
C SER A 327 5.04 -0.76 -1.56
N ARG A 328 5.12 0.20 -0.63
CA ARG A 328 5.62 1.55 -0.94
C ARG A 328 7.02 1.56 -1.60
N PRO A 329 8.02 0.77 -1.15
CA PRO A 329 9.31 0.68 -1.84
C PRO A 329 9.20 0.12 -3.27
N PHE A 330 8.32 -0.86 -3.51
CA PHE A 330 8.02 -1.34 -4.86
C PHE A 330 7.47 -0.21 -5.75
N LEU A 331 6.47 0.54 -5.26
CA LEU A 331 5.86 1.65 -6.01
C LEU A 331 6.91 2.71 -6.38
N ARG A 332 7.76 3.11 -5.43
CA ARG A 332 8.81 4.11 -5.67
C ARG A 332 9.88 3.62 -6.63
N GLY A 333 10.34 2.37 -6.46
CA GLY A 333 11.26 1.72 -7.40
C GLY A 333 10.69 1.74 -8.81
N PHE A 334 9.48 1.23 -8.99
CA PHE A 334 8.82 1.14 -10.29
C PHE A 334 8.59 2.51 -10.97
N ILE A 335 8.08 3.51 -10.24
CA ILE A 335 7.87 4.88 -10.75
C ILE A 335 9.21 5.51 -11.16
N SER A 336 10.26 5.31 -10.37
CA SER A 336 11.60 5.82 -10.68
C SER A 336 12.19 5.17 -11.93
N SER A 337 12.02 3.86 -12.08
CA SER A 337 12.42 3.12 -13.29
C SER A 337 11.72 3.65 -14.53
N ILE A 338 10.38 3.81 -14.48
CA ILE A 338 9.59 4.35 -15.60
C ILE A 338 10.08 5.74 -15.98
N GLY A 339 10.38 6.60 -15.00
CA GLY A 339 10.95 7.92 -15.23
C GLY A 339 12.25 7.85 -16.05
N VAL A 340 13.20 7.00 -15.66
CA VAL A 340 14.47 6.83 -16.38
C VAL A 340 14.27 6.22 -17.77
N VAL A 341 13.47 5.16 -17.90
CA VAL A 341 13.22 4.47 -19.17
C VAL A 341 12.55 5.40 -20.18
N ILE A 342 11.48 6.09 -19.80
CA ILE A 342 10.80 7.03 -20.70
C ILE A 342 11.72 8.20 -21.05
N PHE A 343 12.54 8.71 -20.12
CA PHE A 343 13.45 9.81 -20.43
C PHE A 343 14.49 9.42 -21.50
N ILE A 344 15.03 8.18 -21.45
CA ILE A 344 15.97 7.66 -22.45
C ILE A 344 15.26 7.36 -23.78
N ASP A 345 14.11 6.68 -23.75
CA ASP A 345 13.37 6.30 -24.97
C ASP A 345 12.96 7.51 -25.83
N GLN A 346 12.76 8.68 -25.20
CA GLN A 346 12.38 9.91 -25.90
C GLN A 346 13.57 10.74 -26.41
N LEU A 347 14.82 10.43 -26.05
CA LEU A 347 16.00 11.11 -26.60
C LEU A 347 16.17 10.83 -28.10
N THR A 348 15.94 9.60 -28.55
CA THR A 348 16.04 9.21 -29.97
C THR A 348 15.15 10.08 -30.88
N PRO A 349 13.83 10.23 -30.64
CA PRO A 349 12.98 11.11 -31.43
C PRO A 349 13.22 12.61 -31.18
N VAL A 350 13.66 13.04 -29.98
CA VAL A 350 14.08 14.45 -29.76
C VAL A 350 15.28 14.82 -30.63
N LEU A 351 16.29 13.96 -30.72
CA LEU A 351 17.48 14.16 -31.55
C LEU A 351 17.25 13.88 -33.04
N GLY A 352 16.06 13.37 -33.42
CA GLY A 352 15.72 12.97 -34.78
C GLY A 352 16.51 11.75 -35.29
N LEU A 353 16.94 10.87 -34.38
CA LEU A 353 17.71 9.65 -34.68
C LEU A 353 16.83 8.47 -35.12
N ASN A 354 15.50 8.62 -35.20
CA ASN A 354 14.55 7.56 -35.59
C ASN A 354 14.93 6.86 -36.91
N LYS A 355 15.25 7.64 -37.95
CA LYS A 355 15.67 7.11 -39.26
C LYS A 355 16.97 6.32 -39.19
N VAL A 356 17.90 6.74 -38.31
CA VAL A 356 19.15 6.00 -38.06
C VAL A 356 18.82 4.69 -37.35
N ALA A 357 18.03 4.71 -36.28
CA ALA A 357 17.63 3.51 -35.52
C ALA A 357 16.90 2.47 -36.40
N ALA A 358 16.01 2.92 -37.29
CA ALA A 358 15.33 2.05 -38.26
C ALA A 358 16.27 1.49 -39.35
N SER A 359 17.45 2.09 -39.57
CA SER A 359 18.38 1.71 -40.62
C SER A 359 19.49 0.73 -40.21
N VAL A 360 19.69 0.47 -38.90
CA VAL A 360 20.73 -0.46 -38.43
C VAL A 360 20.14 -1.83 -38.12
N PRO A 361 20.42 -2.89 -38.92
CA PRO A 361 19.93 -4.23 -38.62
C PRO A 361 20.63 -4.80 -37.37
N ASN A 362 19.90 -5.63 -36.61
CA ASN A 362 20.42 -6.40 -35.47
C ASN A 362 21.04 -5.60 -34.31
N VAL A 363 20.74 -4.30 -34.15
CA VAL A 363 20.99 -3.60 -32.87
C VAL A 363 19.97 -4.10 -31.83
N PRO A 364 20.40 -4.54 -30.64
CA PRO A 364 19.49 -5.07 -29.61
C PRO A 364 18.71 -3.94 -28.91
N HIS A 365 17.78 -3.28 -29.60
CA HIS A 365 16.91 -2.23 -29.01
C HIS A 365 15.92 -2.74 -27.92
N HIS A 366 16.16 -3.94 -27.38
CA HIS A 366 15.35 -4.59 -26.36
C HIS A 366 15.51 -3.96 -24.97
N THR A 367 16.72 -3.51 -24.59
CA THR A 367 16.97 -2.90 -23.28
C THR A 367 17.11 -1.37 -23.37
N THR A 368 16.94 -0.70 -22.24
CA THR A 368 17.12 0.76 -22.13
C THR A 368 18.60 1.15 -22.25
N VAL A 369 19.50 0.28 -21.79
CA VAL A 369 20.96 0.49 -21.86
C VAL A 369 21.46 0.44 -23.30
N ASP A 370 20.96 -0.52 -24.10
CA ASP A 370 21.31 -0.63 -25.51
C ASP A 370 20.83 0.59 -26.31
N LYS A 371 19.62 1.10 -26.03
CA LYS A 371 19.13 2.37 -26.61
C LYS A 371 20.01 3.56 -26.21
N PHE A 372 20.42 3.65 -24.95
CA PHE A 372 21.31 4.72 -24.47
C PHE A 372 22.70 4.65 -25.14
N LEU A 373 23.27 3.46 -25.28
CA LEU A 373 24.53 3.23 -25.99
C LEU A 373 24.41 3.51 -27.50
N PHE A 374 23.30 3.14 -28.13
CA PHE A 374 22.98 3.51 -29.51
C PHE A 374 22.95 5.04 -29.69
N ILE A 375 22.25 5.76 -28.81
CA ILE A 375 22.21 7.23 -28.83
C ILE A 375 23.64 7.78 -28.77
N ILE A 376 24.45 7.38 -27.77
CA ILE A 376 25.82 7.87 -27.59
C ILE A 376 26.69 7.60 -28.83
N THR A 377 26.65 6.39 -29.37
CA THR A 377 27.46 5.99 -30.54
C THR A 377 27.05 6.71 -31.83
N HIS A 378 25.77 7.09 -31.97
CA HIS A 378 25.23 7.74 -33.16
C HIS A 378 24.96 9.25 -32.97
N LEU A 379 25.42 9.87 -31.87
CA LEU A 379 25.25 11.31 -31.58
C LEU A 379 25.70 12.22 -32.73
N THR A 380 26.71 11.83 -33.50
CA THR A 380 27.21 12.60 -34.66
C THR A 380 26.26 12.61 -35.85
N GLN A 381 25.31 11.67 -35.93
CA GLN A 381 24.36 11.50 -37.03
C GLN A 381 22.97 12.12 -36.75
N TRP A 382 22.81 12.83 -35.63
CA TRP A 382 21.55 13.46 -35.24
C TRP A 382 21.03 14.50 -36.25
N HIS A 383 19.71 14.57 -36.42
CA HIS A 383 19.10 15.54 -37.32
C HIS A 383 19.02 16.91 -36.66
N ARG A 384 20.03 17.76 -36.91
CA ARG A 384 20.24 19.07 -36.25
C ARG A 384 18.96 19.89 -36.05
N LEU A 385 18.11 20.01 -37.07
CA LEU A 385 16.88 20.79 -36.98
C LEU A 385 15.85 20.15 -36.02
N SER A 386 15.63 18.84 -36.11
CA SER A 386 14.79 18.10 -35.16
C SER A 386 15.30 18.24 -33.73
N GLY A 387 16.62 18.09 -33.55
CA GLY A 387 17.31 18.23 -32.28
C GLY A 387 17.16 19.61 -31.66
N ILE A 388 17.35 20.69 -32.44
CA ILE A 388 17.13 22.06 -31.98
C ILE A 388 15.65 22.26 -31.58
N ILE A 389 14.70 21.84 -32.41
CA ILE A 389 13.26 21.96 -32.11
C ILE A 389 12.90 21.21 -30.82
N GLY A 390 13.37 19.96 -30.66
CA GLY A 390 13.10 19.14 -29.48
C GLY A 390 13.73 19.71 -28.21
N ILE A 391 15.01 20.09 -28.24
CA ILE A 391 15.72 20.65 -27.08
C ILE A 391 15.14 22.01 -26.69
N VAL A 392 14.87 22.91 -27.64
CA VAL A 392 14.22 24.20 -27.36
C VAL A 392 12.82 23.99 -26.79
N SER A 393 12.05 23.04 -27.32
CA SER A 393 10.73 22.71 -26.77
C SER A 393 10.83 22.20 -25.33
N PHE A 394 11.74 21.27 -25.04
CA PHE A 394 11.96 20.75 -23.69
C PHE A 394 12.33 21.87 -22.71
N VAL A 395 13.28 22.74 -23.08
CA VAL A 395 13.69 23.89 -22.27
C VAL A 395 12.53 24.88 -22.05
N VAL A 396 11.77 25.22 -23.10
CA VAL A 396 10.62 26.13 -22.98
C VAL A 396 9.54 25.54 -22.08
N ILE A 397 9.19 24.26 -22.21
CA ILE A 397 8.20 23.60 -21.33
C ILE A 397 8.72 23.55 -19.88
N MET A 398 10.00 23.24 -19.66
CA MET A 398 10.61 23.23 -18.32
C MET A 398 10.65 24.62 -17.67
N VAL A 399 10.97 25.67 -18.43
CA VAL A 399 10.95 27.06 -17.96
C VAL A 399 9.51 27.49 -17.66
N LEU A 400 8.54 27.21 -18.54
CA LEU A 400 7.12 27.48 -18.27
C LEU A 400 6.63 26.73 -17.02
N ARG A 401 7.04 25.46 -16.83
CA ARG A 401 6.73 24.66 -15.64
C ARG A 401 7.29 25.29 -14.35
N GLU A 402 8.56 25.71 -14.34
CA GLU A 402 9.18 26.31 -13.15
C GLU A 402 8.64 27.72 -12.87
N VAL A 403 8.47 28.55 -13.90
CA VAL A 403 7.82 29.87 -13.78
C VAL A 403 6.41 29.71 -13.22
N LYS A 404 5.62 28.75 -13.73
CA LYS A 404 4.29 28.42 -13.22
C LYS A 404 4.35 27.97 -11.75
N ARG A 405 5.26 27.07 -11.37
CA ARG A 405 5.48 26.62 -9.98
C ARG A 405 5.80 27.78 -9.03
N ARG A 406 6.69 28.70 -9.42
CA ARG A 406 7.05 29.89 -8.62
C ARG A 406 5.91 30.90 -8.55
N LEU A 407 5.30 31.20 -9.69
CA LEU A 407 4.34 32.29 -9.84
C LEU A 407 2.95 31.94 -9.28
N GLN A 408 2.57 30.66 -9.25
CA GLN A 408 1.33 30.16 -8.64
C GLN A 408 1.16 30.58 -7.17
N SER A 409 2.26 30.69 -6.42
CA SER A 409 2.25 31.16 -5.03
C SER A 409 1.84 32.64 -4.88
N ARG A 410 2.03 33.46 -5.91
CA ARG A 410 1.67 34.90 -5.93
C ARG A 410 0.39 35.16 -6.74
N TYR A 411 0.14 34.38 -7.79
CA TYR A 411 -1.00 34.52 -8.69
C TYR A 411 -1.63 33.14 -8.98
N PRO A 412 -2.59 32.68 -8.16
CA PRO A 412 -3.21 31.36 -8.31
C PRO A 412 -3.84 31.11 -9.70
N LYS A 413 -4.27 32.17 -10.40
CA LYS A 413 -4.84 32.10 -11.75
C LYS A 413 -3.86 31.52 -12.80
N VAL A 414 -2.55 31.58 -12.57
CA VAL A 414 -1.52 31.05 -13.51
C VAL A 414 -1.53 29.52 -13.57
N ALA A 415 -2.06 28.84 -12.54
CA ALA A 415 -2.25 27.38 -12.56
C ALA A 415 -3.09 26.90 -13.77
N TYR A 416 -4.07 27.70 -14.18
CA TYR A 416 -5.03 27.40 -15.24
C TYR A 416 -4.51 27.62 -16.67
N PHE A 417 -3.32 28.19 -16.87
CA PHE A 417 -2.75 28.38 -18.21
C PHE A 417 -2.26 27.02 -18.77
N PRO A 418 -2.75 26.55 -19.93
CA PRO A 418 -2.35 25.26 -20.50
C PRO A 418 -1.02 25.37 -21.26
N ASP A 419 0.07 25.47 -20.50
CA ASP A 419 1.44 25.68 -20.98
C ASP A 419 1.87 24.73 -22.12
N ARG A 420 1.43 23.47 -22.08
CA ARG A 420 1.79 22.44 -23.07
C ARG A 420 1.01 22.57 -24.36
N LEU A 421 -0.29 22.89 -24.28
CA LEU A 421 -1.11 23.16 -25.46
C LEU A 421 -0.55 24.35 -26.24
N PHE A 422 -0.11 25.40 -25.54
CA PHE A 422 0.52 26.56 -26.17
C PHE A 422 1.76 26.16 -26.99
N VAL A 423 2.65 25.33 -26.43
CA VAL A 423 3.85 24.84 -27.15
C VAL A 423 3.48 23.94 -28.33
N VAL A 424 2.51 23.04 -28.19
CA VAL A 424 2.04 22.18 -29.29
C VAL A 424 1.48 23.02 -30.43
N VAL A 425 0.53 23.92 -30.16
CA VAL A 425 -0.11 24.77 -31.19
C VAL A 425 0.91 25.68 -31.86
N LEU A 426 1.80 26.32 -31.08
CA LEU A 426 2.87 27.16 -31.64
C LEU A 426 3.80 26.36 -32.55
N SER A 427 4.20 25.15 -32.13
CA SER A 427 5.10 24.30 -32.93
C SER A 427 4.46 23.79 -34.22
N ALA A 428 3.17 23.45 -34.23
CA ALA A 428 2.45 23.05 -35.44
C ALA A 428 2.28 24.22 -36.42
N LEU A 429 2.00 25.42 -35.91
CA LEU A 429 1.94 26.65 -36.72
C LEU A 429 3.30 27.02 -37.31
N LEU A 430 4.40 26.80 -36.58
CA LEU A 430 5.76 27.00 -37.10
C LEU A 430 6.13 25.92 -38.12
N ALA A 431 5.80 24.65 -37.88
CA ALA A 431 6.03 23.56 -38.81
C ALA A 431 5.36 23.80 -40.17
N TYR A 432 4.10 24.26 -40.14
CA TYR A 432 3.35 24.65 -41.34
C TYR A 432 3.99 25.86 -42.04
N LYS A 433 4.28 26.96 -41.31
CA LYS A 433 4.82 28.19 -41.93
C LYS A 433 6.25 28.08 -42.43
N LEU A 434 7.07 27.23 -41.81
CA LEU A 434 8.49 27.08 -42.13
C LEU A 434 8.79 25.85 -42.99
N GLY A 435 7.80 24.99 -43.26
CA GLY A 435 7.98 23.78 -44.07
C GLY A 435 8.92 22.76 -43.41
N TRP A 436 8.84 22.55 -42.10
CA TRP A 436 9.77 21.66 -41.38
C TRP A 436 9.76 20.21 -41.90
N GLU A 437 8.64 19.76 -42.46
CA GLU A 437 8.49 18.45 -43.13
C GLU A 437 9.45 18.30 -44.33
N SER A 438 9.47 19.27 -45.25
CA SER A 438 10.38 19.24 -46.41
C SER A 438 11.84 19.50 -46.02
N GLN A 439 12.08 20.02 -44.81
CA GLN A 439 13.39 20.11 -44.17
C GLN A 439 13.74 18.84 -43.37
N GLY A 440 13.00 17.74 -43.54
CA GLY A 440 13.32 16.41 -43.02
C GLY A 440 12.89 16.14 -41.57
N VAL A 441 12.27 17.11 -40.88
CA VAL A 441 11.73 16.93 -39.53
C VAL A 441 10.50 16.02 -39.58
N GLU A 442 10.48 15.00 -38.73
CA GLU A 442 9.32 14.11 -38.65
C GLU A 442 8.13 14.83 -37.99
N ILE A 443 7.04 14.93 -38.73
CA ILE A 443 5.72 15.33 -38.26
C ILE A 443 4.83 14.10 -38.02
N LEU A 444 3.66 14.29 -37.40
CA LEU A 444 2.74 13.21 -37.08
C LEU A 444 2.05 12.60 -38.31
N GLY A 445 1.80 13.39 -39.35
CA GLY A 445 1.27 12.89 -40.63
C GLY A 445 -0.25 12.66 -40.67
N LYS A 446 -0.72 11.91 -41.68
CA LYS A 446 -2.13 11.85 -42.06
C LYS A 446 -2.92 10.86 -41.19
N VAL A 447 -3.75 11.39 -40.29
CA VAL A 447 -4.62 10.58 -39.41
C VAL A 447 -5.99 10.35 -40.06
N GLU A 448 -6.27 9.12 -40.50
CA GLU A 448 -7.55 8.75 -41.13
C GLU A 448 -8.25 7.59 -40.39
N ALA A 449 -9.56 7.46 -40.62
CA ALA A 449 -10.36 6.35 -40.12
C ALA A 449 -10.34 5.20 -41.14
N PRO A 450 -9.93 3.97 -40.77
CA PRO A 450 -9.67 2.88 -41.73
C PRO A 450 -10.93 2.34 -42.43
N SER A 451 -12.12 2.79 -42.02
CA SER A 451 -13.42 2.43 -42.61
C SER A 451 -14.17 3.62 -43.21
N GLY A 452 -13.57 4.82 -43.22
CA GLY A 452 -14.24 6.08 -43.56
C GLY A 452 -15.38 6.50 -42.62
N ARG A 453 -15.76 5.66 -41.65
CA ARG A 453 -16.82 5.92 -40.67
C ARG A 453 -16.26 5.96 -39.25
N ILE A 454 -16.51 7.06 -38.56
CA ILE A 454 -16.14 7.26 -37.16
C ILE A 454 -17.07 6.44 -36.27
N PHE A 455 -16.54 5.83 -35.20
CA PHE A 455 -17.31 5.08 -34.18
C PHE A 455 -18.10 3.86 -34.71
N THR A 456 -17.50 3.04 -35.58
CA THR A 456 -18.11 1.75 -35.98
C THR A 456 -18.10 0.74 -34.82
N PHE A 457 -19.25 0.51 -34.19
CA PHE A 457 -19.42 -0.57 -33.21
C PHE A 457 -19.18 -1.94 -33.85
N ARG A 458 -18.37 -2.79 -33.21
CA ARG A 458 -18.18 -4.20 -33.54
C ARG A 458 -18.07 -5.00 -32.24
N ASN A 459 -18.80 -6.11 -32.12
CA ASN A 459 -18.67 -6.99 -30.96
C ASN A 459 -17.34 -7.80 -31.06
N PRO A 460 -16.41 -7.69 -30.10
CA PRO A 460 -15.19 -8.50 -30.11
C PRO A 460 -15.45 -9.98 -29.77
N PHE A 461 -16.51 -10.28 -29.01
CA PHE A 461 -16.88 -11.63 -28.57
C PHE A 461 -17.83 -12.33 -29.56
N GLN A 462 -17.55 -12.24 -30.86
CA GLN A 462 -18.26 -13.03 -31.87
C GLN A 462 -17.67 -14.44 -31.96
N TRP A 463 -18.51 -15.45 -32.21
CA TRP A 463 -18.08 -16.84 -32.42
C TRP A 463 -17.06 -16.99 -33.56
N SER A 464 -17.14 -16.14 -34.58
CA SER A 464 -16.17 -16.01 -35.68
C SER A 464 -14.78 -15.57 -35.24
N HIS A 465 -14.64 -14.95 -34.06
CA HIS A 465 -13.36 -14.50 -33.50
C HIS A 465 -12.79 -15.45 -32.44
N LEU A 466 -13.47 -16.58 -32.16
CA LEU A 466 -13.02 -17.58 -31.19
C LEU A 466 -11.56 -18.06 -31.37
N PRO A 467 -11.01 -18.32 -32.59
CA PRO A 467 -9.59 -18.67 -32.72
C PRO A 467 -8.66 -17.55 -32.24
N HIS A 468 -8.89 -16.30 -32.68
CA HIS A 468 -8.10 -15.14 -32.21
C HIS A 468 -8.26 -14.92 -30.70
N ILE A 469 -9.44 -15.17 -30.13
CA ILE A 469 -9.70 -15.07 -28.68
C ILE A 469 -8.82 -16.06 -27.90
N LEU A 470 -8.71 -17.31 -28.38
CA LEU A 470 -7.93 -18.36 -27.71
C LEU A 470 -6.42 -18.11 -27.83
N GLU A 471 -5.94 -17.70 -29.01
CA GLU A 471 -4.54 -17.33 -29.24
C GLU A 471 -4.13 -16.08 -28.43
N ALA A 472 -4.96 -15.03 -28.47
CA ALA A 472 -4.71 -13.79 -27.74
C ALA A 472 -4.83 -13.95 -26.22
N LEU A 473 -5.42 -15.03 -25.69
CA LEU A 473 -5.81 -15.16 -24.28
C LEU A 473 -4.66 -14.92 -23.31
N GLY A 474 -3.51 -15.57 -23.54
CA GLY A 474 -2.34 -15.44 -22.67
C GLY A 474 -1.79 -14.01 -22.63
N THR A 475 -1.51 -13.43 -23.80
CA THR A 475 -0.98 -12.07 -23.92
C THR A 475 -2.00 -11.01 -23.45
N SER A 476 -3.30 -11.23 -23.68
CA SER A 476 -4.38 -10.35 -23.23
C SER A 476 -4.56 -10.38 -21.70
N PHE A 477 -4.39 -11.55 -21.07
CA PHE A 477 -4.32 -11.64 -19.61
C PHE A 477 -3.12 -10.87 -19.05
N LEU A 478 -1.95 -10.95 -19.71
CA LEU A 478 -0.78 -10.16 -19.33
C LEU A 478 -1.01 -8.65 -19.49
N ILE A 479 -1.64 -8.20 -20.59
CA ILE A 479 -2.07 -6.80 -20.79
C ILE A 479 -3.00 -6.35 -19.65
N GLY A 480 -4.00 -7.16 -19.32
CA GLY A 480 -4.97 -6.88 -18.26
C GLY A 480 -4.33 -6.77 -16.88
N MET A 481 -3.46 -7.72 -16.53
CA MET A 481 -2.75 -7.74 -15.25
C MET A 481 -1.73 -6.60 -15.12
N LEU A 482 -0.96 -6.32 -16.18
CA LEU A 482 -0.02 -5.21 -16.25
C LEU A 482 -0.73 -3.86 -16.07
N GLY A 483 -1.80 -3.64 -16.82
CA GLY A 483 -2.61 -2.44 -16.77
C GLY A 483 -3.34 -2.24 -15.43
N PHE A 484 -3.79 -3.32 -14.79
CA PHE A 484 -4.31 -3.25 -13.42
C PHE A 484 -3.22 -2.80 -12.43
N PHE A 485 -2.01 -3.37 -12.52
CA PHE A 485 -0.92 -2.97 -11.62
C PHE A 485 -0.48 -1.52 -11.86
N GLU A 486 -0.38 -1.03 -13.10
CA GLU A 486 -0.09 0.40 -13.34
C GLU A 486 -1.21 1.30 -12.78
N SER A 487 -2.48 0.92 -13.00
CA SER A 487 -3.63 1.66 -12.47
C SER A 487 -3.63 1.73 -10.94
N SER A 488 -3.28 0.63 -10.27
CA SER A 488 -3.23 0.58 -8.81
C SER A 488 -2.00 1.31 -8.24
N VAL A 489 -0.86 1.27 -8.93
CA VAL A 489 0.30 2.15 -8.66
C VAL A 489 -0.13 3.62 -8.73
N ALA A 490 -0.85 4.01 -9.80
CA ALA A 490 -1.32 5.36 -9.99
C ALA A 490 -2.31 5.79 -8.90
N ALA A 491 -3.35 4.99 -8.65
CA ALA A 491 -4.37 5.29 -7.65
C ALA A 491 -3.80 5.44 -6.24
N LYS A 492 -2.89 4.55 -5.81
CA LYS A 492 -2.19 4.65 -4.52
C LYS A 492 -1.28 5.87 -4.42
N SER A 493 -0.61 6.24 -5.51
CA SER A 493 0.34 7.36 -5.54
C SER A 493 -0.36 8.73 -5.63
N LEU A 494 -1.63 8.76 -6.02
CA LEU A 494 -2.48 9.97 -5.96
C LEU A 494 -3.00 10.25 -4.55
N GLY A 495 -3.08 9.24 -3.68
CA GLY A 495 -3.71 9.31 -2.36
C GLY A 495 -5.24 9.15 -2.40
N GLU A 496 -5.87 9.18 -1.24
CA GLU A 496 -7.33 9.25 -1.12
C GLU A 496 -7.84 10.65 -1.51
N PRO A 497 -9.09 10.80 -1.99
CA PRO A 497 -9.59 12.09 -2.45
C PRO A 497 -10.13 12.96 -1.31
N ASP A 498 -9.30 13.90 -0.84
CA ASP A 498 -9.61 14.85 0.26
C ASP A 498 -10.87 15.73 0.06
N HIS A 499 -11.50 15.66 -1.12
CA HIS A 499 -12.52 16.60 -1.60
C HIS A 499 -13.93 15.99 -1.76
N ILE A 500 -14.07 14.66 -1.67
CA ILE A 500 -15.34 13.96 -1.96
C ILE A 500 -15.55 12.84 -0.93
N GLU A 501 -16.50 13.04 -0.03
CA GLU A 501 -16.79 12.10 1.06
C GLU A 501 -17.35 10.78 0.51
N GLY A 502 -16.94 9.66 1.12
CA GLY A 502 -17.33 8.30 0.72
C GLY A 502 -16.54 7.70 -0.47
N MET A 503 -15.70 8.47 -1.16
CA MET A 503 -14.88 8.01 -2.28
C MET A 503 -13.58 7.31 -1.83
N GLN A 504 -13.70 6.19 -1.12
CA GLN A 504 -12.54 5.37 -0.73
C GLN A 504 -11.98 4.56 -1.90
N LEU A 505 -10.67 4.45 -2.02
CA LEU A 505 -10.03 3.59 -3.02
C LEU A 505 -10.34 2.11 -2.73
N SER A 506 -10.78 1.35 -3.73
CA SER A 506 -11.03 -0.09 -3.57
C SER A 506 -10.53 -0.89 -4.77
N PRO A 507 -9.49 -1.74 -4.63
CA PRO A 507 -8.93 -2.50 -5.74
C PRO A 507 -9.95 -3.37 -6.50
N ASN A 508 -10.96 -3.89 -5.81
CA ASN A 508 -12.05 -4.65 -6.45
C ASN A 508 -12.98 -3.76 -7.30
N ARG A 509 -13.18 -2.49 -6.92
CA ARG A 509 -13.91 -1.52 -7.76
C ARG A 509 -13.06 -1.08 -8.94
N GLU A 510 -11.75 -0.88 -8.75
CA GLU A 510 -10.84 -0.56 -9.86
C GLU A 510 -10.79 -1.68 -10.91
N LEU A 511 -10.69 -2.95 -10.49
CA LEU A 511 -10.78 -4.10 -11.40
C LEU A 511 -12.08 -4.09 -12.22
N ILE A 512 -13.23 -3.84 -11.58
CA ILE A 512 -14.52 -3.76 -12.28
C ILE A 512 -14.54 -2.55 -13.24
N ALA A 513 -14.13 -1.37 -12.79
CA ALA A 513 -14.17 -0.14 -13.59
C ALA A 513 -13.25 -0.20 -14.82
N LEU A 514 -12.01 -0.67 -14.64
CA LEU A 514 -11.01 -0.82 -15.70
C LEU A 514 -11.38 -1.96 -16.67
N GLY A 515 -11.94 -3.05 -16.15
CA GLY A 515 -12.44 -4.15 -16.96
C GLY A 515 -13.61 -3.72 -17.84
N VAL A 516 -14.65 -3.11 -17.27
CA VAL A 516 -15.81 -2.58 -18.03
C VAL A 516 -15.40 -1.47 -19.00
N ALA A 517 -14.45 -0.61 -18.63
CA ALA A 517 -13.90 0.40 -19.53
C ALA A 517 -13.24 -0.25 -20.77
N ASN A 518 -12.34 -1.21 -20.59
CA ASN A 518 -11.68 -1.87 -21.72
C ASN A 518 -12.64 -2.73 -22.55
N ILE A 519 -13.63 -3.39 -21.94
CA ILE A 519 -14.73 -4.04 -22.68
C ILE A 519 -15.48 -3.00 -23.54
N ALA A 520 -15.90 -1.86 -22.97
CA ALA A 520 -16.61 -0.82 -23.72
C ALA A 520 -15.76 -0.23 -24.86
N GLY A 521 -14.46 0.03 -24.63
CA GLY A 521 -13.53 0.52 -25.66
C GLY A 521 -13.24 -0.51 -26.76
N SER A 522 -13.14 -1.79 -26.41
CA SER A 522 -12.90 -2.88 -27.37
C SER A 522 -14.00 -2.98 -28.43
N CYS A 523 -15.25 -2.68 -28.07
CA CYS A 523 -16.39 -2.60 -28.98
C CYS A 523 -16.26 -1.51 -30.07
N PHE A 524 -15.31 -0.59 -29.92
CA PHE A 524 -14.98 0.46 -30.89
C PHE A 524 -13.53 0.35 -31.39
N MET A 525 -12.90 -0.82 -31.25
CA MET A 525 -11.54 -1.10 -31.75
C MET A 525 -10.48 -0.18 -31.10
N ALA A 526 -10.72 0.24 -29.85
CA ALA A 526 -9.81 1.08 -29.09
C ALA A 526 -8.61 0.30 -28.54
N LEU A 527 -7.48 0.99 -28.37
CA LEU A 527 -6.29 0.49 -27.66
C LEU A 527 -6.54 0.17 -26.17
N PRO A 528 -5.73 -0.71 -25.54
CA PRO A 528 -5.85 -1.05 -24.12
C PRO A 528 -5.51 0.18 -23.26
N ALA A 529 -6.44 0.56 -22.38
CA ALA A 529 -6.39 1.82 -21.65
C ALA A 529 -6.48 1.61 -20.12
N PHE A 530 -5.51 2.19 -19.42
CA PHE A 530 -5.32 2.00 -17.98
C PHE A 530 -4.90 3.32 -17.30
N GLY A 531 -4.97 3.35 -15.97
CA GLY A 531 -4.70 4.53 -15.16
C GLY A 531 -3.21 4.84 -15.08
N GLY A 532 -2.73 5.78 -15.88
CA GLY A 532 -1.30 6.13 -15.87
C GLY A 532 -0.92 7.03 -14.69
N TYR A 533 0.18 6.74 -13.99
CA TYR A 533 0.62 7.59 -12.87
C TYR A 533 1.01 9.00 -13.34
N GLY A 534 1.90 9.10 -14.34
CA GLY A 534 2.32 10.38 -14.91
C GLY A 534 1.15 11.21 -15.47
N ARG A 535 0.15 10.53 -16.08
CA ARG A 535 -1.11 11.14 -16.55
C ARG A 535 -1.86 11.79 -15.39
N SER A 536 -2.11 10.99 -14.35
CA SER A 536 -2.95 11.41 -13.23
C SER A 536 -2.26 12.45 -12.34
N LYS A 537 -0.93 12.40 -12.20
CA LYS A 537 -0.12 13.46 -11.57
C LYS A 537 -0.24 14.78 -12.33
N VAL A 538 -0.25 14.76 -13.67
CA VAL A 538 -0.47 15.96 -14.49
C VAL A 538 -1.91 16.49 -14.33
N ASN A 539 -2.91 15.61 -14.31
CA ASN A 539 -4.31 15.99 -14.05
C ASN A 539 -4.45 16.70 -12.69
N LYS A 540 -3.97 16.06 -11.60
CA LYS A 540 -3.97 16.59 -10.22
C LYS A 540 -3.23 17.93 -10.11
N SER A 541 -2.03 18.05 -10.68
CA SER A 541 -1.22 19.29 -10.62
C SER A 541 -1.73 20.44 -11.50
N THR A 542 -2.53 20.16 -12.53
CA THR A 542 -3.16 21.21 -13.36
C THR A 542 -4.47 21.74 -12.75
N GLY A 543 -4.98 21.08 -11.70
CA GLY A 543 -6.20 21.49 -11.00
C GLY A 543 -7.40 20.55 -11.16
N GLY A 544 -7.21 19.40 -11.80
CA GLY A 544 -8.21 18.33 -11.88
C GLY A 544 -8.46 17.72 -10.51
N ARG A 545 -9.71 17.75 -10.05
CA ARG A 545 -10.16 17.32 -8.71
C ARG A 545 -11.21 16.21 -8.79
N THR A 546 -11.99 16.14 -9.88
CA THR A 546 -13.13 15.25 -9.97
C THR A 546 -13.15 14.46 -11.29
N PRO A 547 -13.97 13.39 -11.39
CA PRO A 547 -14.01 12.56 -12.59
C PRO A 547 -14.57 13.27 -13.82
N ILE A 548 -15.16 14.47 -13.65
CA ILE A 548 -15.55 15.31 -14.79
C ILE A 548 -14.33 15.70 -15.65
N SER A 549 -13.10 15.72 -15.11
CA SER A 549 -11.88 15.89 -15.91
C SER A 549 -11.75 14.79 -16.98
N SER A 550 -12.02 13.54 -16.62
CA SER A 550 -12.03 12.40 -17.55
C SER A 550 -13.21 12.43 -18.53
N VAL A 551 -14.40 12.88 -18.09
CA VAL A 551 -15.55 13.13 -18.99
C VAL A 551 -15.23 14.23 -20.01
N LEU A 552 -14.58 15.31 -19.58
CA LEU A 552 -14.17 16.41 -20.44
C LEU A 552 -13.06 15.98 -21.41
N ILE A 553 -12.11 15.12 -21.01
CA ILE A 553 -11.16 14.50 -21.94
C ILE A 553 -11.90 13.76 -23.06
N SER A 554 -12.91 12.94 -22.74
CA SER A 554 -13.74 12.25 -23.74
C SER A 554 -14.46 13.22 -24.68
N ILE A 555 -15.10 14.27 -24.16
CA ILE A 555 -15.82 15.27 -24.96
C ILE A 555 -14.87 16.03 -25.89
N ILE A 556 -13.74 16.53 -25.37
CA ILE A 556 -12.75 17.25 -26.17
C ILE A 556 -12.14 16.30 -27.22
N THR A 557 -11.95 15.02 -26.91
CA THR A 557 -11.46 14.02 -27.87
C THR A 557 -12.45 13.80 -29.03
N ILE A 558 -13.76 13.76 -28.76
CA ILE A 558 -14.79 13.71 -29.82
C ILE A 558 -14.71 14.96 -30.72
N ILE A 559 -14.54 16.15 -30.14
CA ILE A 559 -14.35 17.41 -30.89
C ILE A 559 -13.06 17.34 -31.72
N CYS A 560 -11.96 16.82 -31.17
CA CYS A 560 -10.70 16.65 -31.89
C CYS A 560 -10.84 15.70 -33.09
N ILE A 561 -11.46 14.53 -32.88
CA ILE A 561 -11.76 13.56 -33.94
C ILE A 561 -12.63 14.18 -35.04
N ARG A 562 -13.62 15.01 -34.68
CA ARG A 562 -14.57 15.54 -35.67
C ARG A 562 -14.07 16.76 -36.45
N TYR A 563 -13.17 17.56 -35.88
CA TYR A 563 -12.79 18.88 -36.42
C TYR A 563 -11.27 19.19 -36.44
N LEU A 564 -10.43 18.56 -35.60
CA LEU A 564 -9.00 18.93 -35.48
C LEU A 564 -8.02 17.93 -36.11
N LEU A 565 -8.46 16.75 -36.57
CA LEU A 565 -7.57 15.74 -37.18
C LEU A 565 -6.65 16.30 -38.27
N SER A 566 -7.16 17.15 -39.17
CA SER A 566 -6.37 17.77 -40.24
C SER A 566 -5.25 18.70 -39.72
N TRP A 567 -5.42 19.28 -38.52
CA TRP A 567 -4.42 20.13 -37.87
C TRP A 567 -3.36 19.32 -37.13
N PHE A 568 -3.66 18.07 -36.76
CA PHE A 568 -2.69 17.19 -36.10
C PHE A 568 -1.54 16.77 -37.03
N TYR A 569 -1.74 16.83 -38.35
CA TYR A 569 -0.74 16.53 -39.39
C TYR A 569 0.61 17.20 -39.10
N TYR A 570 0.61 18.52 -38.89
CA TYR A 570 1.81 19.36 -38.76
C TYR A 570 2.50 19.28 -37.38
N ILE A 571 2.04 18.45 -36.45
CA ILE A 571 2.65 18.37 -35.11
C ILE A 571 4.01 17.66 -35.21
N PRO A 572 5.15 18.28 -34.82
CA PRO A 572 6.46 17.64 -34.93
C PRO A 572 6.69 16.58 -33.84
N LYS A 573 7.14 15.38 -34.23
CA LYS A 573 7.48 14.28 -33.30
C LYS A 573 8.54 14.67 -32.23
N PRO A 574 9.56 15.51 -32.51
CA PRO A 574 10.50 15.98 -31.48
C PRO A 574 9.84 16.79 -30.37
N VAL A 575 8.78 17.56 -30.67
CA VAL A 575 8.05 18.38 -29.68
C VAL A 575 7.19 17.48 -28.78
N LEU A 576 6.55 16.47 -29.36
CA LEU A 576 5.83 15.45 -28.61
C LEU A 576 6.74 14.75 -27.62
N SER A 577 7.89 14.29 -28.10
CA SER A 577 8.87 13.57 -27.29
C SER A 577 9.46 14.46 -26.18
N ALA A 578 9.70 15.75 -26.46
CA ALA A 578 10.08 16.74 -25.47
C ALA A 578 9.03 16.91 -24.34
N MET A 579 7.73 16.95 -24.65
CA MET A 579 6.69 16.95 -23.62
C MET A 579 6.72 15.68 -22.76
N ILE A 580 6.96 14.52 -23.37
CA ILE A 580 7.01 13.24 -22.67
C ILE A 580 8.23 13.18 -21.74
N MET A 581 9.39 13.72 -22.15
CA MET A 581 10.56 13.88 -21.27
C MET A 581 10.28 14.76 -20.05
N VAL A 582 9.44 15.80 -20.16
CA VAL A 582 9.05 16.63 -19.00
C VAL A 582 8.14 15.86 -18.03
N VAL A 583 7.28 14.97 -18.53
CA VAL A 583 6.50 14.05 -17.67
C VAL A 583 7.45 13.06 -16.98
N ALA A 584 8.38 12.46 -17.72
CA ALA A 584 9.37 11.53 -17.18
C ALA A 584 10.25 12.18 -16.09
N TRP A 585 10.72 13.40 -16.32
CA TRP A 585 11.45 14.20 -15.31
C TRP A 585 10.62 14.44 -14.05
N SER A 586 9.31 14.69 -14.18
CA SER A 586 8.38 14.81 -13.06
C SER A 586 8.23 13.52 -12.24
N LEU A 587 8.54 12.34 -12.80
CA LEU A 587 8.60 11.08 -12.04
C LEU A 587 9.95 10.93 -11.30
N ILE A 588 11.05 11.31 -11.96
CA ILE A 588 12.42 11.28 -11.40
C ILE A 588 12.56 12.24 -10.19
N GLU A 589 11.84 13.38 -10.22
CA GLU A 589 11.88 14.41 -9.17
C GLU A 589 11.41 13.93 -7.78
N GLU A 590 10.68 12.82 -7.67
CA GLU A 590 10.22 12.27 -6.38
C GLU A 590 11.25 11.37 -5.68
N ILE A 591 12.21 10.81 -6.42
CA ILE A 591 13.17 9.80 -5.91
C ILE A 591 13.94 10.25 -4.64
N PRO A 592 14.45 11.49 -4.54
CA PRO A 592 15.34 11.86 -3.43
C PRO A 592 14.66 11.84 -2.06
N GLU A 593 13.36 12.15 -1.99
CA GLU A 593 12.63 12.25 -0.73
C GLU A 593 12.49 10.87 -0.07
N ASP A 594 11.94 9.89 -0.79
CA ASP A 594 11.80 8.51 -0.31
C ASP A 594 13.15 7.84 -0.04
N LEU A 595 14.14 8.04 -0.94
CA LEU A 595 15.49 7.52 -0.75
C LEU A 595 16.11 8.04 0.56
N SER A 596 15.96 9.34 0.84
CA SER A 596 16.43 9.94 2.10
C SER A 596 15.71 9.41 3.33
N PHE A 597 14.41 9.10 3.21
CA PHE A 597 13.60 8.53 4.28
C PHE A 597 14.05 7.10 4.62
N PHE A 598 14.11 6.21 3.61
CA PHE A 598 14.51 4.82 3.82
C PHE A 598 15.97 4.69 4.30
N ALA A 599 16.88 5.54 3.81
CA ALA A 599 18.25 5.62 4.31
C ALA A 599 18.30 6.07 5.78
N ARG A 600 17.52 7.11 6.16
CA ARG A 600 17.48 7.64 7.54
C ARG A 600 17.00 6.60 8.55
N ILE A 601 16.02 5.77 8.20
CA ILE A 601 15.52 4.68 9.08
C ILE A 601 16.34 3.38 8.97
N LYS A 602 17.44 3.36 8.21
CA LYS A 602 18.26 2.15 7.92
C LYS A 602 17.45 1.00 7.29
N GLY A 603 16.47 1.33 6.45
CA GLY A 603 15.60 0.41 5.72
C GLY A 603 16.31 -0.29 4.55
N TRP A 604 17.34 -1.08 4.85
CA TRP A 604 18.22 -1.67 3.84
C TRP A 604 17.51 -2.66 2.90
N LYS A 605 16.43 -3.31 3.35
CA LYS A 605 15.65 -4.23 2.50
C LYS A 605 14.80 -3.47 1.50
N GLU A 606 14.18 -2.40 1.97
CA GLU A 606 13.32 -1.50 1.22
C GLU A 606 14.15 -0.80 0.14
N LEU A 607 15.36 -0.34 0.49
CA LEU A 607 16.36 0.16 -0.44
C LEU A 607 16.82 -0.89 -1.45
N LEU A 608 17.10 -2.13 -1.01
CA LEU A 608 17.54 -3.21 -1.90
C LEU A 608 16.44 -3.65 -2.88
N LEU A 609 15.19 -3.73 -2.45
CA LEU A 609 14.04 -3.98 -3.32
C LEU A 609 13.89 -2.86 -4.36
N MET A 610 13.96 -1.60 -3.92
CA MET A 610 13.89 -0.43 -4.80
C MET A 610 15.01 -0.43 -5.85
N ALA A 611 16.25 -0.64 -5.42
CA ALA A 611 17.42 -0.72 -6.30
C ALA A 611 17.38 -1.92 -7.26
N THR A 612 16.85 -3.06 -6.82
CA THR A 612 16.66 -4.25 -7.66
C THR A 612 15.66 -3.96 -8.77
N ILE A 613 14.52 -3.32 -8.47
CA ILE A 613 13.52 -2.95 -9.48
C ILE A 613 14.09 -1.96 -10.50
N VAL A 614 14.83 -0.93 -10.03
CA VAL A 614 15.51 0.03 -10.93
C VAL A 614 16.52 -0.66 -11.83
N THR A 615 17.37 -1.52 -11.26
CA THR A 615 18.39 -2.25 -12.03
C THR A 615 17.74 -3.18 -13.06
N VAL A 616 16.77 -4.00 -12.67
CA VAL A 616 16.12 -4.94 -13.60
C VAL A 616 15.34 -4.23 -14.70
N THR A 617 14.59 -3.17 -14.38
CA THR A 617 13.84 -2.43 -15.41
C THR A 617 14.74 -1.72 -16.42
N VAL A 618 15.81 -1.07 -15.97
CA VAL A 618 16.70 -0.31 -16.87
C VAL A 618 17.58 -1.24 -17.70
N PHE A 619 18.20 -2.25 -17.08
CA PHE A 619 19.18 -3.13 -17.75
C PHE A 619 18.56 -4.30 -18.53
N PHE A 620 17.32 -4.72 -18.23
CA PHE A 620 16.68 -5.85 -18.90
C PHE A 620 15.36 -5.44 -19.57
N SER A 621 14.28 -5.28 -18.79
CA SER A 621 13.00 -4.79 -19.32
C SER A 621 12.02 -4.35 -18.22
N LEU A 622 11.10 -3.46 -18.59
CA LEU A 622 9.98 -3.02 -17.75
C LEU A 622 9.19 -4.22 -17.18
N ASN A 623 8.79 -5.15 -18.05
CA ASN A 623 7.99 -6.32 -17.69
C ASN A 623 8.72 -7.23 -16.69
N LEU A 624 10.03 -7.47 -16.88
CA LEU A 624 10.82 -8.28 -15.94
C LEU A 624 10.99 -7.58 -14.58
N GLY A 625 11.17 -6.26 -14.56
CA GLY A 625 11.29 -5.49 -13.30
C GLY A 625 10.00 -5.52 -12.47
N ILE A 626 8.84 -5.46 -13.13
CA ILE A 626 7.53 -5.67 -12.48
C ILE A 626 7.43 -7.09 -11.93
N ALA A 627 7.71 -8.10 -12.75
CA ALA A 627 7.61 -9.50 -12.37
C ALA A 627 8.51 -9.85 -11.16
N ILE A 628 9.77 -9.39 -11.17
CA ILE A 628 10.71 -9.60 -10.07
C ILE A 628 10.31 -8.79 -8.83
N GLY A 629 9.88 -7.53 -8.97
CA GLY A 629 9.46 -6.71 -7.83
C GLY A 629 8.20 -7.22 -7.13
N ILE A 630 7.22 -7.72 -7.90
CA ILE A 630 6.01 -8.36 -7.36
C ILE A 630 6.36 -9.74 -6.77
N GLY A 631 7.16 -10.54 -7.46
CA GLY A 631 7.61 -11.86 -6.98
C GLY A 631 8.39 -11.77 -5.65
N TRP A 632 9.28 -10.77 -5.53
CA TRP A 632 9.99 -10.48 -4.27
C TRP A 632 9.03 -10.03 -3.16
N SER A 633 8.08 -9.15 -3.48
CA SER A 633 7.09 -8.68 -2.51
C SER A 633 6.17 -9.81 -2.02
N LEU A 634 5.74 -10.71 -2.91
CA LEU A 634 5.04 -11.95 -2.56
C LEU A 634 5.89 -12.85 -1.66
N LEU A 635 7.17 -13.04 -2.01
CA LEU A 635 8.08 -13.91 -1.28
C LEU A 635 8.42 -13.38 0.12
N GLU A 636 8.54 -12.05 0.31
CA GLU A 636 8.73 -11.47 1.64
C GLU A 636 7.46 -11.55 2.49
N VAL A 637 6.27 -11.33 1.92
CA VAL A 637 4.99 -11.57 2.62
C VAL A 637 4.85 -13.05 3.01
N LEU A 638 5.16 -13.98 2.11
CA LEU A 638 5.11 -15.42 2.39
C LEU A 638 6.11 -15.82 3.48
N ARG A 639 7.36 -15.33 3.41
CA ARG A 639 8.40 -15.54 4.43
C ARG A 639 8.02 -14.93 5.79
N HIS A 640 7.22 -13.86 5.80
CA HIS A 640 6.67 -13.29 7.03
C HIS A 640 5.55 -14.18 7.59
N ALA A 641 4.67 -14.70 6.73
CA ALA A 641 3.53 -15.53 7.11
C ALA A 641 3.91 -16.95 7.56
N THR A 642 5.00 -17.53 7.04
CA THR A 642 5.52 -18.83 7.50
C THR A 642 6.28 -18.75 8.82
N LYS A 643 6.80 -17.56 9.19
CA LYS A 643 7.65 -17.40 10.38
C LYS A 643 6.83 -17.49 11.67
N SER A 644 6.96 -18.60 12.39
CA SER A 644 6.33 -18.75 13.72
C SER A 644 7.03 -17.91 14.80
N ARG A 645 6.22 -17.31 15.67
CA ARG A 645 6.60 -16.29 16.67
C ARG A 645 6.35 -16.75 18.11
N ILE A 646 6.41 -18.06 18.39
CA ILE A 646 6.24 -18.56 19.76
C ILE A 646 7.23 -17.93 20.74
N GLN A 647 6.74 -17.69 21.96
CA GLN A 647 7.48 -17.08 23.07
C GLN A 647 7.60 -18.11 24.20
N ILE A 648 8.76 -18.18 24.85
CA ILE A 648 8.97 -19.06 26.01
C ILE A 648 8.72 -18.21 27.25
N LEU A 649 7.67 -18.51 28.02
CA LEU A 649 7.36 -17.70 29.20
C LEU A 649 8.08 -18.22 30.45
N GLY A 650 8.66 -17.30 31.20
CA GLY A 650 9.17 -17.49 32.55
C GLY A 650 8.60 -16.42 33.49
N ARG A 651 8.80 -16.59 34.79
CA ARG A 651 8.23 -15.72 35.82
C ARG A 651 9.23 -14.65 36.24
N ASP A 652 8.82 -13.40 36.10
CA ASP A 652 9.49 -12.24 36.67
C ASP A 652 9.41 -12.31 38.21
N PRO A 653 10.54 -12.34 38.93
CA PRO A 653 10.54 -12.45 40.39
C PRO A 653 10.06 -11.17 41.10
N THR A 654 10.19 -10.02 40.44
CA THR A 654 9.88 -8.69 41.00
C THR A 654 8.43 -8.29 40.78
N THR A 655 7.87 -8.60 39.60
CA THR A 655 6.47 -8.28 39.27
C THR A 655 5.52 -9.48 39.34
N GLY A 656 6.05 -10.70 39.51
CA GLY A 656 5.29 -11.95 39.54
C GLY A 656 4.71 -12.39 38.19
N LYS A 657 4.82 -11.55 37.14
CA LYS A 657 4.19 -11.72 35.82
C LYS A 657 5.01 -12.61 34.89
N PHE A 658 4.36 -13.14 33.86
CA PHE A 658 5.02 -13.92 32.81
C PHE A 658 5.61 -13.02 31.72
N LYS A 659 6.91 -13.16 31.47
CA LYS A 659 7.68 -12.47 30.42
C LYS A 659 8.37 -13.47 29.48
N ASP A 660 8.70 -13.05 28.27
CA ASP A 660 9.42 -13.86 27.27
C ASP A 660 10.91 -13.97 27.62
N VAL A 661 11.40 -15.19 27.83
CA VAL A 661 12.78 -15.41 28.33
C VAL A 661 13.83 -15.22 27.25
N ASP A 662 13.50 -15.46 25.98
CA ASP A 662 14.41 -15.15 24.85
C ASP A 662 14.42 -13.61 24.55
N GLY A 663 13.67 -12.79 25.31
CA GLY A 663 13.44 -11.35 25.10
C GLY A 663 14.46 -10.38 25.73
N GLY A 664 15.74 -10.76 25.81
CA GLY A 664 16.84 -9.89 26.25
C GLY A 664 16.96 -9.62 27.76
N HIS A 665 15.96 -10.02 28.57
CA HIS A 665 16.00 -9.96 30.04
C HIS A 665 16.19 -11.38 30.63
N ALA A 666 16.99 -12.21 29.95
CA ALA A 666 17.01 -13.66 30.15
C ALA A 666 17.51 -14.11 31.53
N GLU A 667 18.34 -13.29 32.18
CA GLU A 667 19.00 -13.59 33.45
C GLU A 667 18.11 -13.27 34.67
N GLU A 668 17.21 -12.30 34.54
CA GLU A 668 16.25 -11.92 35.59
C GLU A 668 15.03 -12.86 35.65
N ILE A 669 14.62 -13.43 34.51
CA ILE A 669 13.35 -14.16 34.37
C ILE A 669 13.53 -15.65 34.72
N LYS A 670 12.99 -16.07 35.87
CA LYS A 670 13.10 -17.46 36.33
C LYS A 670 12.21 -18.41 35.51
N LYS A 671 12.82 -19.41 34.89
CA LYS A 671 12.11 -20.56 34.29
C LYS A 671 11.57 -21.44 35.42
N ILE A 672 10.32 -21.89 35.31
CA ILE A 672 9.70 -22.76 36.33
C ILE A 672 10.15 -24.21 36.10
N GLU A 673 10.59 -24.89 37.16
CA GLU A 673 11.06 -26.27 37.06
C GLU A 673 9.93 -27.25 36.71
N GLY A 674 10.28 -28.32 35.99
CA GLY A 674 9.32 -29.30 35.48
C GLY A 674 8.33 -28.76 34.43
N CYS A 675 8.28 -27.45 34.18
CA CYS A 675 7.26 -26.80 33.36
C CYS A 675 7.86 -26.09 32.14
N LEU A 676 7.17 -26.18 31.01
CA LEU A 676 7.46 -25.42 29.80
C LEU A 676 6.22 -24.63 29.38
N ILE A 677 6.25 -23.31 29.58
CA ILE A 677 5.15 -22.42 29.20
C ILE A 677 5.46 -21.86 27.80
N VAL A 678 4.60 -22.16 26.83
CA VAL A 678 4.73 -21.77 25.43
C VAL A 678 3.56 -20.89 25.04
N LYS A 679 3.83 -19.62 24.76
CA LYS A 679 2.82 -18.69 24.24
C LYS A 679 2.84 -18.68 22.73
N ILE A 680 1.66 -18.78 22.14
CA ILE A 680 1.41 -18.73 20.69
C ILE A 680 0.69 -17.41 20.40
N PRO A 681 1.42 -16.32 20.07
CA PRO A 681 0.85 -14.98 19.88
C PRO A 681 0.29 -14.76 18.46
N GLU A 682 -0.07 -15.83 17.75
CA GLU A 682 -0.35 -15.83 16.31
C GLU A 682 -1.43 -16.84 15.92
N PRO A 683 -2.22 -16.59 14.85
CA PRO A 683 -3.08 -17.60 14.26
C PRO A 683 -2.25 -18.75 13.68
N LEU A 684 -2.79 -19.97 13.78
CA LEU A 684 -2.11 -21.19 13.35
C LEU A 684 -2.65 -21.66 12.00
N THR A 685 -1.76 -21.78 11.02
CA THR A 685 -2.09 -22.17 9.64
C THR A 685 -1.12 -23.20 9.09
N PHE A 686 -1.46 -23.82 7.95
CA PHE A 686 -0.55 -24.71 7.22
C PHE A 686 0.82 -24.07 6.93
N ALA A 687 0.90 -22.73 6.83
CA ALA A 687 2.12 -21.99 6.51
C ALA A 687 3.12 -21.90 7.67
N ASN A 688 2.64 -21.68 8.91
CA ASN A 688 3.52 -21.48 10.09
C ASN A 688 3.62 -22.68 11.04
N THR A 689 2.66 -23.61 10.99
CA THR A 689 2.64 -24.78 11.90
C THR A 689 3.81 -25.75 11.68
N GLY A 690 4.39 -25.78 10.47
CA GLY A 690 5.66 -26.47 10.20
C GLY A 690 6.84 -25.88 10.99
N GLU A 691 7.03 -24.56 11.01
CA GLU A 691 8.09 -23.95 11.83
C GLU A 691 7.77 -24.07 13.33
N LEU A 692 6.51 -23.93 13.74
CA LEU A 692 6.06 -24.17 15.12
C LEU A 692 6.54 -25.53 15.65
N LYS A 693 6.25 -26.62 14.92
CA LYS A 693 6.66 -27.99 15.29
C LYS A 693 8.18 -28.12 15.40
N GLY A 694 8.92 -27.47 14.49
CA GLY A 694 10.38 -27.43 14.49
C GLY A 694 10.98 -26.60 15.64
N ARG A 695 10.39 -25.44 15.96
CA ARG A 695 10.78 -24.56 17.07
C ARG A 695 10.51 -25.21 18.42
N LEU A 696 9.29 -25.69 18.63
CA LEU A 696 8.89 -26.35 19.87
C LEU A 696 9.82 -27.52 20.18
N ARG A 697 10.16 -28.35 19.18
CA ARG A 697 11.12 -29.46 19.34
C ARG A 697 12.55 -28.98 19.73
N ARG A 698 12.98 -27.78 19.32
CA ARG A 698 14.24 -27.19 19.81
C ARG A 698 14.11 -26.72 21.26
N VAL A 699 13.00 -26.07 21.61
CA VAL A 699 12.73 -25.63 22.99
C VAL A 699 12.63 -26.83 23.96
N GLU A 700 11.92 -27.89 23.57
CA GLU A 700 11.83 -29.17 24.30
C GLU A 700 13.22 -29.79 24.58
N LYS A 701 14.15 -29.71 23.61
CA LYS A 701 15.49 -30.33 23.68
C LYS A 701 16.56 -29.46 24.35
N HIS A 702 16.53 -28.16 24.12
CA HIS A 702 17.65 -27.24 24.42
C HIS A 702 17.25 -26.06 25.34
N GLY A 703 15.97 -25.87 25.63
CA GLY A 703 15.49 -24.83 26.55
C GLY A 703 15.50 -23.38 26.02
N THR A 704 15.81 -23.19 24.74
CA THR A 704 15.75 -21.92 23.98
C THR A 704 15.44 -22.21 22.51
N ASN A 705 14.91 -21.24 21.77
CA ASN A 705 14.68 -21.35 20.32
C ASN A 705 15.98 -21.41 19.49
N MET A 706 17.12 -20.94 20.04
CA MET A 706 18.38 -20.73 19.33
C MET A 706 19.32 -21.95 19.26
N GLY A 707 19.02 -23.04 19.97
CA GLY A 707 19.87 -24.23 19.99
C GLY A 707 20.02 -24.87 18.60
N HIS A 708 21.25 -24.98 18.10
CA HIS A 708 21.53 -25.57 16.79
C HIS A 708 21.11 -27.06 16.73
N PRO A 709 20.46 -27.56 15.65
CA PRO A 709 19.88 -28.92 15.63
C PRO A 709 20.86 -30.08 15.84
N ALA A 710 22.17 -29.85 15.61
CA ALA A 710 23.23 -30.83 15.84
C ALA A 710 23.69 -30.93 17.30
N LEU A 711 23.24 -30.04 18.19
CA LEU A 711 23.57 -30.13 19.61
C LEU A 711 22.93 -31.37 20.26
N PRO A 712 23.58 -31.97 21.28
CA PRO A 712 22.92 -32.95 22.14
C PRO A 712 21.75 -32.32 22.90
N ARG A 713 20.94 -33.15 23.55
CA ARG A 713 19.84 -32.68 24.41
C ARG A 713 20.43 -31.99 25.65
N LEU A 714 20.19 -30.69 25.80
CA LEU A 714 20.68 -29.89 26.94
C LEU A 714 19.65 -29.76 28.07
N ARG A 715 18.34 -29.87 27.75
CA ARG A 715 17.24 -29.79 28.73
C ARG A 715 16.75 -31.20 29.11
N PRO A 716 16.93 -31.66 30.36
CA PRO A 716 16.48 -33.00 30.79
C PRO A 716 14.99 -33.27 30.57
N GLN A 717 14.58 -34.55 30.51
CA GLN A 717 13.14 -34.90 30.44
C GLN A 717 12.37 -34.46 31.69
N ALA A 718 12.99 -34.53 32.87
CA ALA A 718 12.40 -34.08 34.12
C ALA A 718 11.98 -32.59 34.09
N SER A 719 12.67 -31.76 33.31
CA SER A 719 12.36 -30.33 33.12
C SER A 719 11.14 -30.06 32.24
N ASN A 720 10.52 -31.09 31.63
CA ASN A 720 9.38 -30.96 30.71
C ASN A 720 8.17 -31.82 31.14
N ARG A 721 8.01 -32.13 32.44
CA ARG A 721 6.86 -32.92 32.95
C ARG A 721 5.50 -32.30 32.60
N ASN A 722 5.44 -30.98 32.51
CA ASN A 722 4.25 -30.21 32.14
C ASN A 722 4.56 -29.27 30.97
N VAL A 723 3.67 -29.20 29.98
CA VAL A 723 3.68 -28.19 28.91
C VAL A 723 2.38 -27.38 28.97
N ILE A 724 2.51 -26.06 29.06
CA ILE A 724 1.38 -25.13 29.17
C ILE A 724 1.35 -24.27 27.90
N PHE A 725 0.36 -24.48 27.05
CA PHE A 725 0.14 -23.66 25.85
C PHE A 725 -0.76 -22.48 26.19
N ASP A 726 -0.24 -21.26 26.07
CA ASP A 726 -1.03 -20.02 26.09
C ASP A 726 -1.48 -19.69 24.67
N ILE A 727 -2.75 -19.96 24.39
CA ILE A 727 -3.36 -19.88 23.06
C ILE A 727 -4.23 -18.63 22.86
N HIS A 728 -4.12 -17.63 23.73
CA HIS A 728 -4.84 -16.36 23.61
C HIS A 728 -4.59 -15.64 22.26
N GLY A 729 -3.41 -15.85 21.64
CA GLY A 729 -3.07 -15.28 20.33
C GLY A 729 -3.57 -16.08 19.12
N VAL A 730 -4.13 -17.27 19.32
CA VAL A 730 -4.63 -18.15 18.25
C VAL A 730 -6.01 -17.68 17.80
N THR A 731 -6.04 -16.56 17.07
CA THR A 731 -7.28 -15.92 16.57
C THR A 731 -7.95 -16.73 15.47
N SER A 732 -7.20 -17.54 14.73
CA SER A 732 -7.70 -18.58 13.83
C SER A 732 -6.83 -19.83 13.86
N LEU A 733 -7.43 -20.95 13.47
CA LEU A 733 -6.81 -22.26 13.33
C LEU A 733 -7.39 -22.88 12.05
N ASP A 734 -6.55 -23.34 11.13
CA ASP A 734 -7.00 -24.12 9.96
C ASP A 734 -6.88 -25.64 10.19
N GLY A 735 -7.34 -26.45 9.23
CA GLY A 735 -7.37 -27.90 9.37
C GLY A 735 -5.97 -28.53 9.52
N SER A 736 -5.01 -28.07 8.73
CA SER A 736 -3.62 -28.55 8.81
C SER A 736 -2.94 -28.11 10.12
N GLY A 737 -3.20 -26.89 10.57
CA GLY A 737 -2.71 -26.40 11.86
C GLY A 737 -3.33 -27.11 13.05
N ALA A 738 -4.61 -27.48 12.97
CA ALA A 738 -5.26 -28.32 13.96
C ALA A 738 -4.63 -29.72 14.01
N GLN A 739 -4.37 -30.34 12.85
CA GLN A 739 -3.68 -31.63 12.77
C GLN A 739 -2.26 -31.55 13.36
N VAL A 740 -1.46 -30.55 12.98
CA VAL A 740 -0.09 -30.42 13.50
C VAL A 740 -0.07 -30.14 15.01
N LEU A 741 -1.03 -29.39 15.53
CA LEU A 741 -1.19 -29.19 16.97
C LEU A 741 -1.64 -30.47 17.68
N GLU A 742 -2.52 -31.26 17.07
CA GLU A 742 -2.95 -32.57 17.57
C GLU A 742 -1.78 -33.54 17.65
N GLU A 743 -0.96 -33.66 16.60
CA GLU A 743 0.26 -34.47 16.59
C GLU A 743 1.24 -34.06 17.70
N ILE A 744 1.39 -32.75 17.96
CA ILE A 744 2.22 -32.20 19.05
C ILE A 744 1.67 -32.60 20.42
N VAL A 745 0.36 -32.46 20.62
CA VAL A 745 -0.33 -32.78 21.88
C VAL A 745 -0.28 -34.28 22.17
N ARG A 746 -0.65 -35.11 21.18
CA ARG A 746 -0.60 -36.57 21.23
C ARG A 746 0.79 -37.06 21.60
N LYS A 747 1.83 -36.63 20.88
CA LYS A 747 3.22 -37.00 21.14
C LYS A 747 3.69 -36.61 22.55
N ASN A 748 3.24 -35.47 23.09
CA ASN A 748 3.57 -35.11 24.48
C ASN A 748 2.89 -36.07 25.46
N ARG A 749 1.59 -36.38 25.26
CA ARG A 749 0.84 -37.34 26.09
C ARG A 749 1.44 -38.75 26.05
N GLU A 750 1.86 -39.22 24.88
CA GLU A 750 2.60 -40.49 24.67
C GLU A 750 3.94 -40.52 25.41
N GLN A 751 4.56 -39.36 25.65
CA GLN A 751 5.81 -39.22 26.42
C GLN A 751 5.57 -39.02 27.93
N GLY A 752 4.35 -39.22 28.42
CA GLY A 752 3.96 -39.00 29.82
C GLY A 752 3.91 -37.52 30.23
N ILE A 753 4.00 -36.60 29.27
CA ILE A 753 3.99 -35.15 29.52
C ILE A 753 2.54 -34.67 29.64
N ARG A 754 2.24 -33.97 30.73
CA ARG A 754 0.92 -33.36 30.95
C ARG A 754 0.81 -32.08 30.15
N VAL A 755 -0.28 -31.92 29.40
CA VAL A 755 -0.50 -30.77 28.51
C VAL A 755 -1.68 -29.97 29.05
N PHE A 756 -1.49 -28.67 29.19
CA PHE A 756 -2.52 -27.72 29.61
C PHE A 756 -2.71 -26.65 28.53
N PHE A 757 -3.94 -26.19 28.33
CA PHE A 757 -4.27 -25.04 27.49
C PHE A 757 -4.79 -23.90 28.37
N SER A 758 -4.13 -22.74 28.30
CA SER A 758 -4.55 -21.54 29.02
C SER A 758 -5.08 -20.48 28.06
N ARG A 759 -6.08 -19.72 28.53
CA ARG A 759 -6.73 -18.64 27.76
C ARG A 759 -7.30 -19.08 26.41
N ALA A 760 -7.94 -20.26 26.39
CA ALA A 760 -8.66 -20.75 25.23
C ALA A 760 -9.83 -19.80 24.85
N PRO A 761 -10.12 -19.60 23.56
CA PRO A 761 -11.28 -18.81 23.13
C PRO A 761 -12.60 -19.50 23.50
N SER A 762 -13.67 -18.70 23.62
CA SER A 762 -15.02 -19.18 24.00
C SER A 762 -15.51 -20.37 23.16
N ARG A 763 -16.31 -21.26 23.77
CA ARG A 763 -16.86 -22.48 23.12
C ARG A 763 -17.66 -22.20 21.83
N THR A 764 -18.19 -21.00 21.66
CA THR A 764 -18.88 -20.57 20.44
C THR A 764 -17.92 -20.25 19.27
N HIS A 765 -16.64 -20.00 19.55
CA HIS A 765 -15.63 -19.58 18.58
C HIS A 765 -15.18 -20.74 17.68
N ASN A 766 -14.82 -20.43 16.43
CA ASN A 766 -14.45 -21.45 15.45
C ASN A 766 -13.19 -22.23 15.85
N VAL A 767 -12.24 -21.58 16.54
CA VAL A 767 -11.02 -22.25 17.05
C VAL A 767 -11.37 -23.32 18.09
N TRP A 768 -12.25 -23.04 19.07
CA TRP A 768 -12.68 -24.06 20.04
C TRP A 768 -13.33 -25.25 19.34
N LYS A 769 -14.29 -24.99 18.45
CA LYS A 769 -14.98 -26.02 17.67
C LYS A 769 -14.00 -26.88 16.85
N LEU A 770 -12.88 -26.33 16.42
CA LEU A 770 -11.85 -27.09 15.68
C LEU A 770 -10.91 -27.87 16.62
N LEU A 771 -10.55 -27.36 17.79
CA LEU A 771 -9.84 -28.11 18.85
C LEU A 771 -10.68 -29.29 19.38
N GLU A 772 -12.00 -29.12 19.44
CA GLU A 772 -12.95 -30.15 19.83
C GLU A 772 -13.10 -31.22 18.74
N ARG A 773 -13.35 -30.81 17.47
CA ARG A 773 -13.49 -31.72 16.32
C ARG A 773 -12.22 -32.46 15.93
N SER A 774 -11.04 -31.88 16.16
CA SER A 774 -9.74 -32.56 15.96
C SER A 774 -9.41 -33.57 17.07
N GLY A 775 -10.20 -33.60 18.16
CA GLY A 775 -9.96 -34.51 19.27
C GLY A 775 -8.92 -34.03 20.29
N ILE A 776 -8.29 -32.86 20.10
CA ILE A 776 -7.35 -32.27 21.07
C ILE A 776 -7.99 -32.16 22.45
N VAL A 777 -9.23 -31.66 22.52
CA VAL A 777 -10.00 -31.57 23.77
C VAL A 777 -10.24 -32.94 24.42
N LYS A 778 -10.36 -34.02 23.63
CA LYS A 778 -10.55 -35.40 24.13
C LYS A 778 -9.24 -36.05 24.59
N LEU A 779 -8.11 -35.73 23.96
CA LEU A 779 -6.78 -36.25 24.33
C LEU A 779 -6.25 -35.61 25.62
N VAL A 780 -6.60 -34.35 25.85
CA VAL A 780 -6.13 -33.54 26.98
C VAL A 780 -7.13 -33.55 28.14
N GLY A 781 -8.44 -33.63 27.87
CA GLY A 781 -9.51 -33.48 28.85
C GLY A 781 -9.94 -32.01 28.99
N GLN A 782 -11.20 -31.76 29.38
CA GLN A 782 -11.74 -30.38 29.44
C GLN A 782 -11.23 -29.61 30.66
N GLU A 783 -10.91 -30.32 31.74
CA GLU A 783 -10.36 -29.79 32.99
C GLU A 783 -8.96 -29.18 32.81
N HIS A 784 -8.20 -29.63 31.81
CA HIS A 784 -6.90 -29.09 31.43
C HIS A 784 -7.00 -27.81 30.55
N PHE A 785 -8.20 -27.29 30.26
CA PHE A 785 -8.44 -26.00 29.60
C PHE A 785 -8.81 -24.93 30.63
N VAL A 786 -7.86 -24.07 30.99
CA VAL A 786 -7.95 -23.16 32.14
C VAL A 786 -7.96 -21.67 31.77
N SER A 787 -8.35 -20.83 32.73
CA SER A 787 -8.52 -19.39 32.53
C SER A 787 -7.19 -18.63 32.44
N SER A 788 -6.18 -19.05 33.20
CA SER A 788 -4.89 -18.36 33.32
C SER A 788 -3.71 -19.34 33.31
N ILE A 789 -2.48 -18.80 33.22
CA ILE A 789 -1.25 -19.60 33.32
C ILE A 789 -1.04 -20.07 34.76
N ASP A 790 -1.37 -19.24 35.75
CA ASP A 790 -1.29 -19.57 37.18
C ASP A 790 -2.22 -20.72 37.58
N ASP A 791 -3.41 -20.84 36.95
CA ASP A 791 -4.31 -21.99 37.15
C ASP A 791 -3.67 -23.30 36.66
N ALA A 792 -3.04 -23.27 35.47
CA ALA A 792 -2.35 -24.44 34.91
C ALA A 792 -1.15 -24.85 35.77
N LEU A 793 -0.41 -23.88 36.31
CA LEU A 793 0.70 -24.14 37.23
C LEU A 793 0.22 -24.76 38.55
N ARG A 794 -0.84 -24.22 39.15
CA ARG A 794 -1.45 -24.82 40.36
C ARG A 794 -1.91 -26.26 40.12
N MET A 795 -2.55 -26.56 38.99
CA MET A 795 -2.92 -27.94 38.64
C MET A 795 -1.69 -28.83 38.41
N ALA A 796 -0.64 -28.30 37.78
CA ALA A 796 0.62 -29.01 37.56
C ALA A 796 1.40 -29.30 38.86
N GLU A 797 1.26 -28.45 39.88
CA GLU A 797 1.81 -28.63 41.24
C GLU A 797 0.97 -29.60 42.08
N LEU A 798 -0.37 -29.48 42.05
CA LEU A 798 -1.29 -30.28 42.87
C LEU A 798 -1.40 -31.75 42.44
N LEU A 799 -1.17 -32.05 41.16
CA LEU A 799 -1.22 -33.42 40.65
C LEU A 799 0.14 -34.12 40.84
N PRO A 800 0.23 -35.25 41.58
CA PRO A 800 1.42 -36.09 41.62
C PRO A 800 1.86 -36.51 40.21
N GLY A 801 3.17 -36.75 40.03
CA GLY A 801 3.69 -37.27 38.76
C GLY A 801 3.12 -38.66 38.44
N PRO A 802 3.02 -39.05 37.15
CA PRO A 802 2.63 -40.41 36.79
C PRO A 802 3.58 -41.42 37.44
N ALA A 803 3.01 -42.45 38.08
CA ALA A 803 3.79 -43.55 38.63
C ALA A 803 4.48 -44.32 37.49
N PRO A 804 5.73 -44.80 37.68
CA PRO A 804 6.38 -45.64 36.69
C PRO A 804 5.71 -47.03 36.68
N GLU A 805 4.98 -47.34 35.61
CA GLU A 805 4.58 -48.71 35.32
C GLU A 805 5.84 -49.54 35.03
N GLY A 806 6.03 -50.66 35.76
CA GLY A 806 7.16 -51.57 35.50
C GLY A 806 8.01 -52.01 36.69
N ALA A 807 7.54 -51.90 37.94
CA ALA A 807 8.16 -52.57 39.09
C ALA A 807 7.32 -53.79 39.52
N GLY A 808 7.32 -54.85 38.70
CA GLY A 808 6.62 -56.09 39.01
C GLY A 808 7.24 -56.77 40.23
N GLY A 809 6.43 -57.05 41.26
CA GLY A 809 6.92 -57.64 42.50
C GLY A 809 7.39 -59.08 42.31
N GLY A 810 8.70 -59.29 42.29
CA GLY A 810 9.30 -60.62 42.37
C GLY A 810 8.99 -61.25 43.73
N ARG A 811 8.14 -62.28 43.75
CA ARG A 811 8.05 -63.20 44.89
C ARG A 811 9.27 -64.12 44.86
N GLU A 812 9.95 -64.21 45.99
CA GLU A 812 10.93 -65.28 46.21
C GLU A 812 10.23 -66.64 46.16
N ALA A 813 10.79 -67.55 45.38
CA ALA A 813 10.51 -68.97 45.42
C ALA A 813 11.87 -69.67 45.34
N ASP A 814 12.30 -70.25 46.46
CA ASP A 814 13.58 -70.94 46.60
C ASP A 814 13.62 -72.21 45.74
N HIS A 815 14.68 -72.39 44.94
CA HIS A 815 15.36 -73.67 44.81
C HIS A 815 16.66 -73.63 43.97
N GLY A 816 17.68 -74.31 44.48
CA GLY A 816 18.47 -75.26 43.68
C GLY A 816 19.54 -74.70 42.75
N ALA A 817 20.76 -74.60 43.26
CA ALA A 817 21.94 -74.69 42.40
C ALA A 817 22.17 -76.14 41.95
N ILE A 818 22.53 -76.37 40.68
CA ILE A 818 23.57 -77.32 40.23
C ILE A 818 23.83 -77.15 38.72
N SER A 819 25.11 -77.30 38.34
CA SER A 819 25.64 -77.14 36.97
C SER A 819 25.32 -78.34 36.07
N ALA A 820 25.19 -78.12 34.75
CA ALA A 820 25.91 -78.87 33.71
C ALA A 820 25.73 -78.30 32.29
N ALA A 821 26.75 -78.52 31.44
CA ALA A 821 26.82 -78.29 29.98
C ALA A 821 26.77 -76.83 29.51
#